data_AF-A0A3C1W3B9-F1
#
_entry.id   AF-A0A3C1W3B9-F1
#
_cell.length_a   1.000
_cell.length_b   1.000
_cell.length_c   1.000
_cell.angle_alpha   90.00
_cell.angle_beta   90.00
_cell.angle_gamma   90.00
#
_symmetry.space_group_name_H-M   'P 1'
#
loop_
_entity.id
_entity.type
_entity.pdbx_description
1 polymer ?
#
loop_
_entity_poly.entity_id
_entity_poly.type
_entity_poly.pdbx_seq_one_letter_code
_entity_poly.pdbx_strand_id
1 'polypeptide(L)'
;MIRAVFLALACSSVGAKEIQLAAPFTDNMILQRERAVPVWGSDAPGSEVTVEFAGQVKAAKADDKGDWMLRLDPLEASLTERVFRVRNNRGQSHDLKGVLVGEVWFSSGQSNMVWTAGKSMCRDLASDLSRAEKEVPIREININTVSALYPQKKATSEQGWKKVKEAGGFSALSLSFAHELYRELQVPIGILLSAHSNTRIEAFTQRQAIESHPGLSDDKNLIHDADPLTEQGRRAFEQYYADLEAWQEIAGNAAERGGKAPGRPNLPGIAGMWRGPSQFFNGKIAPLIPYAIRGAIWCQGTSNSGDGRVYASRMEALVRGWRDAWGMPEMPFYFTQMQCYGSPDPENVGFADIRQVQHLFFMNNRENVGMVVQSDLNSANPGGIHYFNKLHPGMRMARWALAKDYGKDVAFTGPIYSGYEVRGGKVVVSFERGSLFGGLMVGSKGSGRDYREPGKYIEPARPAPEAALNHFRLCGKDRKWHPADARIVGDVVEVTSGKVPSPVGVQYAYSAVPENSNLYNRAGLPATPFAAIDGKFIFEEDDLEKAAALKAKYARWTDPDYPILQVAEYYRDGVILQRNHPIKIWGHVNKGVKVTVSLDGVTQTVSPNDLEQWTVSFPPRKASAEPITLEITSSHGFNRTVRNILVGDVWYLTGSTLLSTEWPYDRHAKEIVMPEAMPLVREFCRKTKASSFPTPRKRRFETGSGKYRSHWLAADYSKEGSGVTMFAYEFAKALKRPGIPQGFITMSSGQGGRNRQLASPLSWTSFRGVKDLDSPAFRARLNELFLQYPNSAVARKAAAEHIAEVKKFARDIRESDRQGLSSATFALQAPAFPEPGKGEEVSQDTIPTYAYNWCVSPQTPMAVSGVIWLPSEGNIGENPGEYAAELEIYARSLPETYGQSELRFLYAQPAQSLVEGITVPEIPGARSIAFEQWPKSLKEIAVELAQLAQ
;
A
#
# COMPACT_ATOMS: atom_id res chain seq x y z
N MET A 1 -64.02 -36.47 -1.60
CA MET A 1 -62.86 -36.71 -0.72
C MET A 1 -62.16 -35.40 -0.47
N ILE A 2 -62.36 -34.83 0.73
CA ILE A 2 -61.77 -33.57 1.19
C ILE A 2 -60.41 -33.92 1.79
N ARG A 3 -59.31 -33.35 1.29
CA ARG A 3 -57.99 -33.43 1.94
C ARG A 3 -57.65 -32.06 2.51
N ALA A 4 -57.69 -31.99 3.84
CA ALA A 4 -57.28 -30.85 4.64
C ALA A 4 -55.75 -30.68 4.56
N VAL A 5 -55.30 -29.44 4.31
CA VAL A 5 -53.90 -29.03 4.42
C VAL A 5 -53.71 -28.45 5.82
N PHE A 6 -52.93 -29.14 6.65
CA PHE A 6 -52.49 -28.63 7.95
C PHE A 6 -51.35 -27.62 7.74
N LEU A 7 -51.63 -26.36 8.07
CA LEU A 7 -50.65 -25.27 8.13
C LEU A 7 -49.92 -25.36 9.49
N ALA A 8 -48.68 -25.87 9.50
CA ALA A 8 -47.84 -25.82 10.68
C ALA A 8 -47.26 -24.41 10.84
N LEU A 9 -47.77 -23.64 11.81
CA LEU A 9 -47.12 -22.42 12.28
C LEU A 9 -45.79 -22.81 12.95
N ALA A 10 -44.68 -22.51 12.27
CA ALA A 10 -43.38 -22.45 12.92
C ALA A 10 -43.34 -21.18 13.80
N CYS A 11 -43.60 -21.34 15.10
CA CYS A 11 -43.25 -20.33 16.09
C CYS A 11 -41.72 -20.23 16.15
N SER A 12 -41.15 -19.25 15.47
CA SER A 12 -39.79 -18.79 15.70
C SER A 12 -39.69 -18.33 17.15
N SER A 13 -39.12 -19.15 18.03
CA SER A 13 -38.73 -18.74 19.37
C SER A 13 -37.75 -17.58 19.23
N VAL A 14 -38.21 -16.36 19.51
CA VAL A 14 -37.33 -15.20 19.68
C VAL A 14 -36.41 -15.54 20.85
N GLY A 15 -35.19 -15.98 20.56
CA GLY A 15 -34.19 -16.24 21.58
C GLY A 15 -34.02 -14.99 22.45
N ALA A 16 -34.01 -15.16 23.77
CA ALA A 16 -33.87 -14.04 24.69
C ALA A 16 -32.56 -13.30 24.38
N LYS A 17 -32.66 -12.02 23.99
CA LYS A 17 -31.49 -11.17 23.70
C LYS A 17 -30.57 -11.16 24.92
N GLU A 18 -29.31 -11.53 24.74
CA GLU A 18 -28.32 -11.49 25.82
C GLU A 18 -27.89 -10.06 26.13
N ILE A 19 -27.61 -9.80 27.42
CA ILE A 19 -26.94 -8.56 27.83
C ILE A 19 -25.55 -8.47 27.20
N GLN A 20 -25.30 -7.41 26.45
CA GLN A 20 -24.03 -7.11 25.79
C GLN A 20 -23.41 -5.85 26.38
N LEU A 21 -22.10 -5.87 26.60
CA LEU A 21 -21.31 -4.71 27.00
C LEU A 21 -20.56 -4.13 25.81
N ALA A 22 -20.26 -2.84 25.85
CA ALA A 22 -19.39 -2.23 24.85
C ALA A 22 -17.97 -2.84 24.86
N ALA A 23 -17.29 -2.78 23.70
CA ALA A 23 -16.00 -3.42 23.46
C ALA A 23 -14.92 -3.23 24.55
N PRO A 24 -14.74 -2.05 25.19
CA PRO A 24 -13.71 -1.89 26.21
C PRO A 24 -14.02 -2.57 27.55
N PHE A 25 -15.24 -3.06 27.79
CA PHE A 25 -15.59 -3.76 29.04
C PHE A 25 -15.27 -5.25 28.91
N THR A 26 -14.02 -5.61 29.18
CA THR A 26 -13.54 -7.00 29.27
C THR A 26 -12.73 -7.20 30.55
N ASP A 27 -12.36 -8.45 30.83
CA ASP A 27 -11.43 -8.76 31.94
C ASP A 27 -10.17 -7.89 31.85
N ASN A 28 -9.60 -7.57 33.01
CA ASN A 28 -8.41 -6.75 33.16
C ASN A 28 -8.56 -5.31 32.68
N MET A 29 -9.76 -4.76 32.48
CA MET A 29 -9.90 -3.34 32.16
C MET A 29 -9.38 -2.42 33.28
N ILE A 30 -9.07 -1.18 32.92
CA ILE A 30 -8.74 -0.10 33.86
C ILE A 30 -9.78 1.00 33.67
N LEU A 31 -10.48 1.36 34.74
CA LEU A 31 -11.44 2.47 34.74
C LEU A 31 -10.75 3.77 35.14
N GLN A 32 -11.17 4.88 34.52
CA GLN A 32 -10.63 6.21 34.79
C GLN A 32 -11.04 6.70 36.20
N ARG A 33 -10.06 7.20 36.97
CA ARG A 33 -10.28 7.85 38.27
C ARG A 33 -10.75 9.30 38.14
N GLU A 34 -11.28 9.84 39.23
CA GLU A 34 -11.61 11.28 39.42
C GLU A 34 -12.64 11.85 38.44
N ARG A 35 -13.31 10.99 37.67
CA ARG A 35 -14.35 11.37 36.70
C ARG A 35 -15.48 10.37 36.75
N ALA A 36 -16.69 10.81 36.43
CA ALA A 36 -17.80 9.90 36.24
C ALA A 36 -17.44 8.88 35.14
N VAL A 37 -17.75 7.60 35.37
CA VAL A 37 -17.40 6.51 34.45
C VAL A 37 -18.66 6.01 33.78
N PRO A 38 -18.88 6.32 32.48
CA PRO A 38 -19.98 5.76 31.72
C PRO A 38 -19.77 4.26 31.53
N VAL A 39 -20.84 3.50 31.75
CA VAL A 39 -20.92 2.07 31.47
C VAL A 39 -22.15 1.87 30.61
N TRP A 40 -21.97 1.24 29.45
CA TRP A 40 -23.03 1.10 28.47
C TRP A 40 -22.96 -0.21 27.71
N GLY A 41 -24.07 -0.54 27.08
CA GLY A 41 -24.24 -1.78 26.35
C GLY A 41 -25.61 -1.84 25.68
N SER A 42 -25.98 -3.05 25.29
CA SER A 42 -27.34 -3.32 24.79
C SER A 42 -27.96 -4.51 25.49
N ASP A 43 -29.26 -4.47 25.67
CA ASP A 43 -30.06 -5.52 26.25
C ASP A 43 -31.46 -5.57 25.59
N ALA A 44 -32.36 -6.44 26.07
CA ALA A 44 -33.77 -6.40 25.66
C ALA A 44 -34.40 -5.04 26.06
N PRO A 45 -35.23 -4.40 25.22
CA PRO A 45 -35.92 -3.15 25.56
C PRO A 45 -36.68 -3.23 26.88
N GLY A 46 -36.59 -2.18 27.71
CA GLY A 46 -37.22 -2.11 29.03
C GLY A 46 -36.52 -2.92 30.14
N SER A 47 -35.48 -3.70 29.80
CA SER A 47 -34.66 -4.42 30.77
C SER A 47 -33.97 -3.47 31.73
N GLU A 48 -33.98 -3.79 33.03
CA GLU A 48 -33.20 -3.06 34.02
C GLU A 48 -31.84 -3.74 34.20
N VAL A 49 -30.78 -2.98 33.94
CA VAL A 49 -29.38 -3.40 34.04
C VAL A 49 -28.76 -2.73 35.25
N THR A 50 -28.18 -3.52 36.15
CA THR A 50 -27.47 -3.07 37.36
C THR A 50 -25.98 -3.34 37.23
N VAL A 51 -25.16 -2.35 37.57
CA VAL A 51 -23.70 -2.45 37.67
C VAL A 51 -23.28 -2.30 39.13
N GLU A 52 -22.47 -3.25 39.60
CA GLU A 52 -21.84 -3.24 40.92
C GLU A 52 -20.31 -3.17 40.76
N PHE A 53 -19.70 -2.13 41.32
CA PHE A 53 -18.24 -1.98 41.34
C PHE A 53 -17.76 -1.01 42.42
N ALA A 54 -16.68 -1.36 43.12
CA ALA A 54 -16.03 -0.51 44.13
C ALA A 54 -17.01 0.08 45.18
N GLY A 55 -17.96 -0.73 45.65
CA GLY A 55 -18.98 -0.34 46.64
C GLY A 55 -20.16 0.45 46.06
N GLN A 56 -20.13 0.81 44.77
CA GLN A 56 -21.25 1.44 44.10
C GLN A 56 -22.18 0.38 43.48
N VAL A 57 -23.49 0.66 43.54
CA VAL A 57 -24.53 -0.06 42.80
C VAL A 57 -25.35 0.99 42.05
N LYS A 58 -25.36 0.91 40.72
CA LYS A 58 -26.12 1.82 39.84
C LYS A 58 -26.96 0.99 38.89
N ALA A 59 -28.12 1.51 38.49
CA ALA A 59 -29.00 0.84 37.52
C ALA A 59 -29.44 1.79 36.41
N ALA A 60 -29.71 1.23 35.23
CA ALA A 60 -30.33 1.91 34.11
C ALA A 60 -31.29 0.97 33.38
N LYS A 61 -32.30 1.53 32.72
CA LYS A 61 -33.19 0.78 31.84
C LYS A 61 -32.71 0.88 30.40
N ALA A 62 -32.76 -0.24 29.68
CA ALA A 62 -32.59 -0.26 28.24
C ALA A 62 -33.77 0.45 27.56
N ASP A 63 -33.45 1.35 26.64
CA ASP A 63 -34.43 2.11 25.86
C ASP A 63 -35.19 1.22 24.87
N ASP A 64 -36.08 1.81 24.08
CA ASP A 64 -36.90 1.09 23.09
C ASP A 64 -36.05 0.43 21.98
N LYS A 65 -34.80 0.89 21.79
CA LYS A 65 -33.81 0.30 20.87
C LYS A 65 -32.96 -0.77 21.56
N GLY A 66 -33.12 -0.93 22.87
CA GLY A 66 -32.38 -1.84 23.71
C GLY A 66 -31.01 -1.33 24.13
N ASP A 67 -30.70 -0.05 23.94
CA ASP A 67 -29.44 0.55 24.41
C ASP A 67 -29.61 1.01 25.87
N TRP A 68 -28.60 0.80 26.71
CA TRP A 68 -28.60 1.27 28.10
C TRP A 68 -27.26 1.92 28.44
N MET A 69 -27.31 2.90 29.34
CA MET A 69 -26.11 3.52 29.90
C MET A 69 -26.38 3.99 31.32
N LEU A 70 -25.41 3.77 32.21
CA LEU A 70 -25.35 4.39 33.53
C LEU A 70 -23.97 5.03 33.74
N ARG A 71 -23.84 5.81 34.81
CA ARG A 71 -22.57 6.41 35.22
C ARG A 71 -22.26 6.03 36.66
N LEU A 72 -21.08 5.47 36.87
CA LEU A 72 -20.50 5.37 38.21
C LEU A 72 -20.02 6.76 38.63
N ASP A 73 -20.15 7.07 39.92
CA ASP A 73 -19.59 8.27 40.51
C ASP A 73 -18.05 8.20 40.45
N PRO A 74 -17.34 9.34 40.50
CA PRO A 74 -15.88 9.37 40.45
C PRO A 74 -15.22 8.34 41.37
N LEU A 75 -14.31 7.56 40.79
CA LEU A 75 -13.62 6.47 41.48
C LEU A 75 -12.25 6.94 41.99
N GLU A 76 -11.83 6.39 43.13
CA GLU A 76 -10.47 6.55 43.65
C GLU A 76 -9.51 5.52 43.01
N ALA A 77 -8.26 5.94 42.77
CA ALA A 77 -7.23 5.06 42.25
C ALA A 77 -7.02 3.85 43.16
N SER A 78 -6.84 2.66 42.57
CA SER A 78 -6.68 1.43 43.34
C SER A 78 -5.83 0.42 42.58
N LEU A 79 -4.79 -0.09 43.25
CA LEU A 79 -3.98 -1.22 42.80
C LEU A 79 -4.63 -2.58 43.09
N THR A 80 -5.70 -2.60 43.89
CA THR A 80 -6.44 -3.82 44.21
C THR A 80 -7.39 -4.16 43.08
N GLU A 81 -7.19 -5.33 42.47
CA GLU A 81 -8.12 -5.91 41.50
C GLU A 81 -9.48 -6.19 42.13
N ARG A 82 -10.56 -5.86 41.41
CA ARG A 82 -11.95 -6.08 41.85
C ARG A 82 -12.76 -6.75 40.74
N VAL A 83 -13.87 -7.37 41.11
CA VAL A 83 -14.87 -7.88 40.17
C VAL A 83 -15.81 -6.74 39.81
N PHE A 84 -15.96 -6.50 38.51
CA PHE A 84 -16.95 -5.58 37.95
C PHE A 84 -18.12 -6.39 37.43
N ARG A 85 -19.29 -6.19 38.04
CA ARG A 85 -20.43 -7.07 37.83
C ARG A 85 -21.56 -6.32 37.16
N VAL A 86 -22.09 -6.91 36.09
CA VAL A 86 -23.25 -6.39 35.37
C VAL A 86 -24.34 -7.44 35.35
N ARG A 87 -25.53 -7.09 35.83
CA ARG A 87 -26.69 -7.99 35.90
C ARG A 87 -27.89 -7.36 35.22
N ASN A 88 -28.77 -8.17 34.64
CA ASN A 88 -30.10 -7.71 34.29
C ASN A 88 -31.19 -8.36 35.15
N ASN A 89 -32.37 -7.75 35.17
CA ASN A 89 -33.56 -8.27 35.86
C ASN A 89 -34.15 -9.56 35.22
N ARG A 90 -33.53 -10.08 34.16
CA ARG A 90 -33.88 -11.35 33.51
C ARG A 90 -32.95 -12.52 33.91
N GLY A 91 -32.06 -12.29 34.87
CA GLY A 91 -31.20 -13.33 35.45
C GLY A 91 -29.86 -13.54 34.74
N GLN A 92 -29.49 -12.71 33.77
CA GLN A 92 -28.17 -12.74 33.13
C GLN A 92 -27.16 -11.91 33.92
N SER A 93 -25.91 -12.38 33.99
CA SER A 93 -24.82 -11.72 34.72
C SER A 93 -23.50 -11.87 33.98
N HIS A 94 -22.73 -10.79 33.92
CA HIS A 94 -21.32 -10.78 33.51
C HIS A 94 -20.46 -10.32 34.68
N ASP A 95 -19.53 -11.16 35.11
CA ASP A 95 -18.55 -10.84 36.15
C ASP A 95 -17.18 -10.67 35.49
N LEU A 96 -16.79 -9.43 35.23
CA LEU A 96 -15.49 -9.08 34.66
C LEU A 96 -14.44 -9.01 35.79
N LYS A 97 -13.35 -9.74 35.64
CA LYS A 97 -12.32 -9.93 36.67
C LYS A 97 -11.13 -9.02 36.44
N GLY A 98 -10.31 -8.87 37.48
CA GLY A 98 -9.04 -8.17 37.39
C GLY A 98 -9.16 -6.66 37.22
N VAL A 99 -10.33 -6.05 37.44
CA VAL A 99 -10.57 -4.63 37.12
C VAL A 99 -9.85 -3.70 38.09
N LEU A 100 -9.16 -2.70 37.56
CA LEU A 100 -8.42 -1.68 38.32
C LEU A 100 -9.02 -0.29 38.10
N VAL A 101 -8.61 0.67 38.93
CA VAL A 101 -8.95 2.10 38.78
C VAL A 101 -7.67 2.92 38.74
N GLY A 102 -7.51 3.75 37.70
CA GLY A 102 -6.31 4.53 37.49
C GLY A 102 -6.47 5.57 36.38
N GLU A 103 -5.42 5.79 35.58
CA GLU A 103 -5.45 6.70 34.44
C GLU A 103 -5.70 5.92 33.15
N VAL A 104 -6.58 6.42 32.29
CA VAL A 104 -6.87 5.85 30.99
C VAL A 104 -6.57 6.89 29.92
N TRP A 105 -5.73 6.54 28.94
CA TRP A 105 -5.41 7.40 27.81
C TRP A 105 -5.87 6.78 26.50
N PHE A 106 -6.46 7.59 25.63
CA PHE A 106 -6.79 7.20 24.27
C PHE A 106 -5.54 7.33 23.39
N SER A 107 -5.18 6.28 22.65
CA SER A 107 -4.00 6.26 21.80
C SER A 107 -4.39 5.97 20.37
N SER A 108 -3.96 6.80 19.43
CA SER A 108 -4.36 6.66 18.02
C SER A 108 -3.30 7.19 17.05
N GLY A 109 -3.49 6.88 15.77
CA GLY A 109 -2.57 7.26 14.70
C GLY A 109 -2.37 6.12 13.70
N GLN A 110 -1.19 6.09 13.09
CA GLN A 110 -0.88 5.13 12.04
C GLN A 110 0.23 4.14 12.42
N SER A 111 0.96 3.64 11.43
CA SER A 111 1.94 2.56 11.55
C SER A 111 2.99 2.72 12.66
N ASN A 112 3.46 3.95 12.97
CA ASN A 112 4.37 4.15 14.10
C ASN A 112 3.67 4.05 15.46
N MET A 113 2.37 4.35 15.55
CA MET A 113 1.56 4.09 16.74
C MET A 113 1.23 2.60 16.88
N VAL A 114 0.96 1.90 15.77
CA VAL A 114 0.68 0.44 15.78
C VAL A 114 1.93 -0.40 16.08
N TRP A 115 3.13 0.16 15.86
CA TRP A 115 4.38 -0.59 15.97
C TRP A 115 4.61 -1.15 17.37
N THR A 116 4.95 -2.44 17.46
CA THR A 116 5.00 -3.12 18.75
C THR A 116 6.31 -2.89 19.51
N ALA A 117 6.24 -2.89 20.84
CA ALA A 117 7.38 -2.66 21.72
C ALA A 117 8.52 -3.66 21.49
N GLY A 118 8.21 -4.96 21.34
CA GLY A 118 9.19 -6.02 21.12
C GLY A 118 9.99 -5.89 19.81
N LYS A 119 9.53 -5.08 18.86
CA LYS A 119 10.19 -4.79 17.56
C LYS A 119 10.75 -3.37 17.50
N SER A 120 11.03 -2.76 18.65
CA SER A 120 11.52 -1.38 18.77
C SER A 120 12.57 -1.25 19.88
N MET A 121 13.06 -0.04 20.13
CA MET A 121 13.92 0.25 21.29
C MET A 121 13.22 0.01 22.64
N CYS A 122 11.88 -0.10 22.66
CA CYS A 122 11.13 -0.50 23.86
C CYS A 122 11.21 -2.01 24.16
N ARG A 123 11.96 -2.81 23.39
CA ARG A 123 12.04 -4.27 23.58
C ARG A 123 12.56 -4.64 24.97
N ASP A 124 13.60 -3.94 25.44
CA ASP A 124 14.23 -4.27 26.71
C ASP A 124 13.29 -3.85 27.86
N LEU A 125 12.65 -2.68 27.77
CA LEU A 125 11.56 -2.27 28.65
C LEU A 125 10.42 -3.30 28.73
N ALA A 126 9.95 -3.78 27.58
CA ALA A 126 8.89 -4.78 27.52
C ALA A 126 9.33 -6.11 28.13
N SER A 127 10.58 -6.51 27.92
CA SER A 127 11.18 -7.70 28.54
C SER A 127 11.19 -7.56 30.06
N ASP A 128 11.68 -6.44 30.58
CA ASP A 128 11.78 -6.18 32.02
C ASP A 128 10.40 -6.21 32.68
N LEU A 129 9.42 -5.54 32.09
CA LEU A 129 8.03 -5.54 32.57
C LEU A 129 7.40 -6.95 32.53
N SER A 130 7.65 -7.72 31.47
CA SER A 130 7.09 -9.07 31.34
C SER A 130 7.70 -10.06 32.36
N ARG A 131 8.95 -9.85 32.76
CA ARG A 131 9.70 -10.71 33.69
C ARG A 131 9.62 -10.26 35.15
N ALA A 132 9.14 -9.05 35.41
CA ALA A 132 8.99 -8.55 36.77
C ALA A 132 8.17 -9.52 37.65
N GLU A 133 8.68 -9.77 38.86
CA GLU A 133 8.04 -10.63 39.87
C GLU A 133 6.71 -10.03 40.32
N LYS A 134 6.71 -8.71 40.61
CA LYS A 134 5.51 -7.94 40.89
C LYS A 134 5.00 -7.32 39.59
N GLU A 135 3.73 -7.57 39.27
CA GLU A 135 3.08 -7.00 38.09
C GLU A 135 3.05 -5.47 38.18
N VAL A 136 3.59 -4.81 37.16
CA VAL A 136 3.39 -3.38 36.92
C VAL A 136 2.02 -3.20 36.27
N PRO A 137 1.07 -2.44 36.87
CA PRO A 137 -0.33 -2.37 36.45
C PRO A 137 -0.55 -1.47 35.22
N ILE A 138 0.15 -1.77 34.12
CA ILE A 138 -0.05 -1.16 32.81
C ILE A 138 -0.81 -2.13 31.93
N ARG A 139 -1.86 -1.65 31.27
CA ARG A 139 -2.69 -2.49 30.40
C ARG A 139 -3.05 -1.78 29.11
N GLU A 140 -3.16 -2.54 28.03
CA GLU A 140 -3.53 -2.02 26.71
C GLU A 140 -4.62 -2.90 26.10
N ILE A 141 -5.64 -2.27 25.53
CA ILE A 141 -6.61 -2.91 24.64
C ILE A 141 -6.47 -2.33 23.24
N ASN A 142 -6.42 -3.21 22.23
CA ASN A 142 -6.45 -2.81 20.82
C ASN A 142 -7.83 -3.10 20.23
N ILE A 143 -8.44 -2.09 19.62
CA ILE A 143 -9.74 -2.20 18.97
C ILE A 143 -9.55 -2.68 17.53
N ASN A 144 -10.41 -3.55 17.05
CA ASN A 144 -10.36 -4.05 15.67
C ASN A 144 -10.72 -2.93 14.68
N THR A 145 -10.18 -2.97 13.46
CA THR A 145 -10.44 -1.92 12.47
C THR A 145 -11.70 -2.23 11.68
N VAL A 146 -12.67 -1.33 11.77
CA VAL A 146 -13.87 -1.31 10.92
C VAL A 146 -13.92 0.04 10.20
N SER A 147 -14.18 0.00 8.90
CA SER A 147 -14.44 1.19 8.09
C SER A 147 -15.95 1.34 7.89
N ALA A 148 -16.49 2.53 8.11
CA ALA A 148 -17.93 2.75 8.02
C ALA A 148 -18.29 4.16 7.53
N LEU A 149 -19.24 4.29 6.61
CA LEU A 149 -19.75 5.59 6.16
C LEU A 149 -20.49 6.37 7.25
N TYR A 150 -21.07 5.67 8.22
CA TYR A 150 -21.83 6.26 9.33
C TYR A 150 -21.34 5.73 10.69
N PRO A 151 -21.46 6.53 11.78
CA PRO A 151 -21.05 6.12 13.11
C PRO A 151 -21.67 4.78 13.54
N GLN A 152 -20.82 3.84 13.93
CA GLN A 152 -21.23 2.53 14.43
C GLN A 152 -21.37 2.57 15.95
N LYS A 153 -22.22 1.71 16.51
CA LYS A 153 -22.40 1.55 17.97
C LYS A 153 -21.59 0.41 18.57
N LYS A 154 -21.09 -0.50 17.72
CA LYS A 154 -20.38 -1.71 18.16
C LYS A 154 -18.99 -1.76 17.54
N ALA A 155 -18.04 -2.20 18.34
CA ALA A 155 -16.69 -2.56 17.92
C ALA A 155 -16.32 -3.90 18.56
N THR A 156 -15.20 -4.46 18.15
CA THR A 156 -14.65 -5.70 18.73
C THR A 156 -13.19 -5.52 19.09
N SER A 157 -12.70 -6.37 19.98
CA SER A 157 -11.28 -6.53 20.28
C SER A 157 -11.01 -8.03 20.40
N GLU A 158 -10.10 -8.58 19.61
CA GLU A 158 -9.82 -10.03 19.60
C GLU A 158 -9.27 -10.53 20.94
N GLN A 159 -8.60 -9.67 21.72
CA GLN A 159 -7.83 -10.09 22.90
C GLN A 159 -8.16 -9.29 24.18
N GLY A 160 -9.11 -8.35 24.13
CA GLY A 160 -9.48 -7.53 25.28
C GLY A 160 -8.29 -6.74 25.86
N TRP A 161 -8.35 -6.43 27.16
CA TRP A 161 -7.24 -5.78 27.87
C TRP A 161 -6.14 -6.77 28.23
N LYS A 162 -4.93 -6.46 27.76
CA LYS A 162 -3.73 -7.25 28.04
C LYS A 162 -2.93 -6.68 29.19
N LYS A 163 -2.27 -7.56 29.94
CA LYS A 163 -1.32 -7.22 31.02
C LYS A 163 0.11 -7.10 30.48
N VAL A 164 1.01 -6.51 31.28
CA VAL A 164 2.44 -6.35 30.92
C VAL A 164 3.20 -7.65 30.64
N LYS A 165 2.65 -8.82 31.01
CA LYS A 165 3.20 -10.11 30.57
C LYS A 165 3.27 -10.24 29.04
N GLU A 166 2.43 -9.49 28.33
CA GLU A 166 2.41 -9.40 26.86
C GLU A 166 2.92 -8.04 26.34
N ALA A 167 3.69 -7.29 27.15
CA ALA A 167 4.14 -5.94 26.81
C ALA A 167 4.90 -5.86 25.47
N GLY A 168 5.54 -6.95 25.02
CA GLY A 168 6.19 -7.02 23.71
C GLY A 168 5.23 -6.81 22.53
N GLY A 169 3.94 -7.10 22.72
CA GLY A 169 2.86 -6.88 21.75
C GLY A 169 2.14 -5.53 21.87
N PHE A 170 2.46 -4.72 22.88
CA PHE A 170 1.83 -3.41 23.06
C PHE A 170 2.37 -2.41 22.04
N SER A 171 1.63 -1.33 21.77
CA SER A 171 2.19 -0.16 21.07
C SER A 171 3.44 0.34 21.79
N ALA A 172 4.56 0.47 21.07
CA ALA A 172 5.84 0.87 21.65
C ALA A 172 5.79 2.29 22.24
N LEU A 173 5.09 3.21 21.56
CA LEU A 173 4.91 4.59 22.01
C LEU A 173 4.02 4.64 23.24
N SER A 174 2.88 3.93 23.21
CA SER A 174 1.96 3.86 24.34
C SER A 174 2.58 3.19 25.57
N LEU A 175 3.34 2.10 25.39
CA LEU A 175 4.01 1.41 26.51
C LEU A 175 5.02 2.34 27.19
N SER A 176 5.83 3.04 26.40
CA SER A 176 6.81 3.98 26.95
C SER A 176 6.14 5.15 27.67
N PHE A 177 5.08 5.72 27.08
CA PHE A 177 4.26 6.75 27.70
C PHE A 177 3.67 6.27 29.04
N ALA A 178 3.02 5.10 29.03
CA ALA A 178 2.35 4.54 30.19
C ALA A 178 3.33 4.18 31.32
N HIS A 179 4.51 3.65 30.97
CA HIS A 179 5.53 3.36 31.97
C HIS A 179 6.03 4.64 32.65
N GLU A 180 6.32 5.69 31.89
CA GLU A 180 6.81 6.94 32.47
C GLU A 180 5.76 7.56 33.41
N LEU A 181 4.47 7.53 33.03
CA LEU A 181 3.39 7.94 33.92
C LEU A 181 3.29 7.06 35.18
N TYR A 182 3.35 5.73 35.02
CA TYR A 182 3.29 4.81 36.16
C TYR A 182 4.42 5.09 37.16
N ARG A 183 5.64 5.33 36.68
CA ARG A 183 6.81 5.58 37.53
C ARG A 183 6.60 6.78 38.44
N GLU A 184 6.00 7.85 37.92
CA GLU A 184 5.81 9.11 38.64
C GLU A 184 4.50 9.20 39.44
N LEU A 185 3.45 8.52 38.98
CA LEU A 185 2.11 8.59 39.60
C LEU A 185 1.81 7.41 40.52
N GLN A 186 2.45 6.26 40.31
CA GLN A 186 2.23 5.01 41.08
C GLN A 186 0.76 4.53 41.08
N VAL A 187 0.01 4.82 40.01
CA VAL A 187 -1.39 4.37 39.80
C VAL A 187 -1.49 3.50 38.53
N PRO A 188 -2.48 2.59 38.41
CA PRO A 188 -2.69 1.82 37.18
C PRO A 188 -2.81 2.70 35.94
N ILE A 189 -2.24 2.27 34.82
CA ILE A 189 -2.30 3.02 33.55
C ILE A 189 -2.91 2.13 32.45
N GLY A 190 -4.05 2.55 31.93
CA GLY A 190 -4.75 1.92 30.81
C GLY A 190 -4.55 2.68 29.50
N ILE A 191 -4.31 1.95 28.42
CA ILE A 191 -4.27 2.48 27.05
C ILE A 191 -5.40 1.89 26.23
N LEU A 192 -6.25 2.76 25.69
CA LEU A 192 -7.25 2.42 24.68
C LEU A 192 -6.68 2.71 23.29
N LEU A 193 -6.14 1.68 22.63
CA LEU A 193 -5.47 1.79 21.33
C LEU A 193 -6.48 1.67 20.18
N SER A 194 -6.56 2.72 19.36
CA SER A 194 -7.31 2.76 18.12
C SER A 194 -6.47 3.36 16.99
N ALA A 195 -5.56 2.58 16.43
CA ALA A 195 -4.64 3.01 15.38
C ALA A 195 -4.68 2.06 14.17
N HIS A 196 -4.27 2.54 12.99
CA HIS A 196 -4.18 1.70 11.78
C HIS A 196 -3.15 2.22 10.76
N SER A 197 -2.33 1.31 10.24
CA SER A 197 -1.22 1.63 9.31
C SER A 197 -1.70 2.20 7.97
N ASN A 198 -0.91 3.11 7.36
CA ASN A 198 -1.17 3.71 6.04
C ASN A 198 -2.52 4.47 5.95
N THR A 199 -2.91 5.13 7.03
CA THR A 199 -4.16 5.88 7.10
C THR A 199 -3.87 7.38 7.21
N ARG A 200 -4.67 8.16 6.49
CA ARG A 200 -4.62 9.62 6.49
C ARG A 200 -5.47 10.18 7.64
N ILE A 201 -5.13 11.36 8.15
CA ILE A 201 -5.73 11.93 9.37
C ILE A 201 -7.24 12.08 9.28
N GLU A 202 -7.77 12.48 8.13
CA GLU A 202 -9.19 12.73 7.89
C GLU A 202 -10.07 11.51 8.15
N ALA A 203 -9.54 10.28 8.01
CA ALA A 203 -10.29 9.06 8.30
C ALA A 203 -10.60 8.90 9.80
N PHE A 204 -9.78 9.47 10.70
CA PHE A 204 -9.94 9.42 12.15
C PHE A 204 -10.73 10.62 12.71
N THR A 205 -11.12 11.55 11.85
CA THR A 205 -11.78 12.81 12.24
C THR A 205 -13.30 12.66 12.19
N GLN A 206 -13.98 13.16 13.22
CA GLN A 206 -15.44 13.23 13.26
C GLN A 206 -15.99 14.07 12.09
N ARG A 207 -17.04 13.57 11.42
CA ARG A 207 -17.64 14.20 10.24
C ARG A 207 -18.01 15.67 10.46
N GLN A 208 -18.66 15.98 11.57
CA GLN A 208 -19.12 17.34 11.90
C GLN A 208 -17.96 18.33 12.00
N ALA A 209 -16.80 17.89 12.50
CA ALA A 209 -15.61 18.73 12.59
C ALA A 209 -14.98 19.01 11.22
N ILE A 210 -15.08 18.08 10.27
CA ILE A 210 -14.68 18.32 8.87
C ILE A 210 -15.64 19.31 8.21
N GLU A 211 -16.95 19.07 8.33
CA GLU A 211 -17.99 19.87 7.67
C GLU A 211 -18.03 21.33 8.14
N SER A 212 -17.64 21.59 9.39
CA SER A 212 -17.57 22.92 9.99
C SER A 212 -16.25 23.66 9.75
N HIS A 213 -15.20 22.96 9.29
CA HIS A 213 -13.89 23.57 9.10
C HIS A 213 -13.78 24.25 7.72
N PRO A 214 -13.53 25.57 7.63
CA PRO A 214 -13.54 26.30 6.36
C PRO A 214 -12.45 25.85 5.39
N GLY A 215 -11.32 25.37 5.91
CA GLY A 215 -10.21 24.85 5.11
C GLY A 215 -10.35 23.41 4.58
N LEU A 216 -11.49 22.73 4.78
CA LEU A 216 -11.69 21.31 4.45
C LEU A 216 -12.88 21.08 3.48
N SER A 217 -13.11 21.99 2.54
CA SER A 217 -14.20 21.87 1.55
C SER A 217 -14.12 20.59 0.73
N ASP A 218 -12.92 20.15 0.35
CA ASP A 218 -12.74 18.97 -0.49
C ASP A 218 -13.09 17.68 0.28
N ASP A 219 -12.63 17.57 1.53
CA ASP A 219 -12.97 16.44 2.40
C ASP A 219 -14.48 16.41 2.68
N LYS A 220 -15.10 17.58 2.90
CA LYS A 220 -16.55 17.73 3.04
C LYS A 220 -17.31 17.26 1.79
N ASN A 221 -16.88 17.70 0.60
CA ASN A 221 -17.53 17.32 -0.65
C ASN A 221 -17.45 15.82 -0.88
N LEU A 222 -16.31 15.19 -0.60
CA LEU A 222 -16.15 13.73 -0.68
C LEU A 222 -17.11 12.97 0.25
N ILE A 223 -17.37 13.50 1.45
CA ILE A 223 -18.37 12.93 2.37
C ILE A 223 -19.79 13.11 1.81
N HIS A 224 -20.11 14.31 1.30
CA HIS A 224 -21.45 14.65 0.82
C HIS A 224 -21.82 13.89 -0.45
N ASP A 225 -20.88 13.74 -1.39
CA ASP A 225 -21.06 12.92 -2.60
C ASP A 225 -21.41 11.47 -2.28
N ALA A 226 -20.87 10.94 -1.17
CA ALA A 226 -21.12 9.56 -0.74
C ALA A 226 -22.40 9.37 0.09
N ASP A 227 -23.08 10.45 0.49
CA ASP A 227 -24.19 10.41 1.43
C ASP A 227 -25.54 10.65 0.72
N PRO A 228 -26.33 9.59 0.43
CA PRO A 228 -27.61 9.73 -0.27
C PRO A 228 -28.69 10.45 0.54
N LEU A 229 -28.43 10.79 1.81
CA LEU A 229 -29.29 11.65 2.62
C LEU A 229 -29.17 13.13 2.20
N THR A 230 -28.04 13.54 1.63
CA THR A 230 -27.82 14.89 1.13
C THR A 230 -28.31 15.06 -0.31
N GLU A 231 -28.62 16.30 -0.70
CA GLU A 231 -28.98 16.60 -2.11
C GLU A 231 -27.79 16.38 -3.06
N GLN A 232 -26.59 16.75 -2.63
CA GLN A 232 -25.36 16.52 -3.37
C GLN A 232 -25.12 15.03 -3.62
N GLY A 233 -25.22 14.19 -2.58
CA GLY A 233 -25.04 12.75 -2.73
C GLY A 233 -26.08 12.12 -3.65
N ARG A 234 -27.36 12.52 -3.57
CA ARG A 234 -28.39 12.03 -4.51
C ARG A 234 -27.99 12.29 -5.97
N ARG A 235 -27.55 13.51 -6.29
CA ARG A 235 -27.08 13.86 -7.64
C ARG A 235 -25.82 13.09 -8.03
N ALA A 236 -24.89 12.91 -7.10
CA ALA A 236 -23.66 12.17 -7.36
C ALA A 236 -23.93 10.68 -7.67
N PHE A 237 -24.88 10.05 -6.96
CA PHE A 237 -25.33 8.68 -7.28
C PHE A 237 -26.04 8.60 -8.62
N GLU A 238 -26.92 9.56 -8.95
CA GLU A 238 -27.57 9.62 -10.27
C GLU A 238 -26.56 9.76 -11.40
N GLN A 239 -25.57 10.65 -11.24
CA GLN A 239 -24.48 10.83 -12.19
C GLN A 239 -23.64 9.55 -12.32
N TYR A 240 -23.33 8.87 -11.21
CA TYR A 240 -22.58 7.62 -11.24
C TYR A 240 -23.28 6.53 -12.08
N TYR A 241 -24.61 6.42 -12.01
CA TYR A 241 -25.35 5.45 -12.82
C TYR A 241 -25.21 5.77 -14.32
N ALA A 242 -25.42 7.05 -14.69
CA ALA A 242 -25.29 7.49 -16.08
C ALA A 242 -23.86 7.33 -16.61
N ASP A 243 -22.86 7.68 -15.80
CA ASP A 243 -21.45 7.56 -16.13
C ASP A 243 -21.03 6.10 -16.34
N LEU A 244 -21.54 5.18 -15.51
CA LEU A 244 -21.21 3.76 -15.63
C LEU A 244 -21.81 3.14 -16.88
N GLU A 245 -23.05 3.50 -17.22
CA GLU A 245 -23.72 3.08 -18.45
C GLU A 245 -22.99 3.63 -19.70
N ALA A 246 -22.64 4.92 -19.70
CA ALA A 246 -21.88 5.53 -20.80
C ALA A 246 -20.46 4.94 -20.92
N TRP A 247 -19.79 4.72 -19.78
CA TRP A 247 -18.47 4.09 -19.74
C TRP A 247 -18.50 2.70 -20.37
N GLN A 248 -19.54 1.91 -20.09
CA GLN A 248 -19.64 0.54 -20.57
C GLN A 248 -19.60 0.45 -22.10
N GLU A 249 -20.32 1.33 -22.81
CA GLU A 249 -20.30 1.38 -24.27
C GLU A 249 -18.94 1.83 -24.81
N ILE A 250 -18.40 2.92 -24.28
CA ILE A 250 -17.11 3.48 -24.72
C ILE A 250 -15.98 2.48 -24.48
N ALA A 251 -15.95 1.85 -23.30
CA ALA A 251 -14.94 0.89 -22.91
C ALA A 251 -15.06 -0.43 -23.65
N GLY A 252 -16.28 -0.91 -23.90
CA GLY A 252 -16.53 -2.09 -24.71
C GLY A 252 -16.00 -1.92 -26.14
N ASN A 253 -16.34 -0.81 -26.80
CA ASN A 253 -15.87 -0.50 -28.15
C ASN A 253 -14.35 -0.31 -28.22
N ALA A 254 -13.72 0.20 -27.15
CA ALA A 254 -12.27 0.29 -27.07
C ALA A 254 -11.60 -1.08 -26.88
N ALA A 255 -12.15 -1.94 -26.01
CA ALA A 255 -11.63 -3.28 -25.72
C ALA A 255 -11.69 -4.20 -26.95
N GLU A 256 -12.80 -4.21 -27.69
CA GLU A 256 -12.96 -5.01 -28.92
C GLU A 256 -11.95 -4.64 -30.01
N ARG A 257 -11.64 -3.35 -30.14
CA ARG A 257 -10.62 -2.85 -31.07
C ARG A 257 -9.19 -3.13 -30.60
N GLY A 258 -8.99 -3.66 -29.39
CA GLY A 258 -7.67 -3.87 -28.78
C GLY A 258 -7.00 -2.58 -28.29
N GLY A 259 -7.82 -1.54 -28.04
CA GLY A 259 -7.42 -0.25 -27.50
C GLY A 259 -7.39 -0.21 -25.97
N LYS A 260 -6.92 0.91 -25.41
CA LYS A 260 -6.97 1.15 -23.97
C LYS A 260 -8.38 1.60 -23.57
N ALA A 261 -9.09 0.77 -22.81
CA ALA A 261 -10.37 1.17 -22.21
C ALA A 261 -10.19 2.38 -21.27
N PRO A 262 -11.14 3.34 -21.24
CA PRO A 262 -11.15 4.40 -20.24
C PRO A 262 -11.31 3.80 -18.83
N GLY A 263 -10.87 4.54 -17.82
CA GLY A 263 -11.07 4.15 -16.43
C GLY A 263 -12.55 4.09 -16.09
N ARG A 264 -12.96 3.06 -15.35
CA ARG A 264 -14.33 2.94 -14.84
C ARG A 264 -14.63 4.08 -13.87
N PRO A 265 -15.83 4.68 -13.88
CA PRO A 265 -16.26 5.63 -12.87
C PRO A 265 -16.14 5.02 -11.47
N ASN A 266 -15.65 5.81 -10.52
CA ASN A 266 -15.62 5.42 -9.11
C ASN A 266 -17.00 5.65 -8.49
N LEU A 267 -17.30 4.90 -7.42
CA LEU A 267 -18.46 5.19 -6.59
C LEU A 267 -18.40 6.64 -6.06
N PRO A 268 -19.55 7.31 -5.84
CA PRO A 268 -19.59 8.70 -5.38
C PRO A 268 -18.78 8.95 -4.12
N GLY A 269 -17.91 9.96 -4.15
CA GLY A 269 -17.12 10.39 -2.99
C GLY A 269 -16.40 9.23 -2.29
N ILE A 270 -16.58 9.13 -0.98
CA ILE A 270 -16.03 8.05 -0.14
C ILE A 270 -16.85 6.74 -0.14
N ALA A 271 -17.94 6.60 -0.90
CA ALA A 271 -18.90 5.49 -0.76
C ALA A 271 -18.28 4.09 -0.94
N GLY A 272 -17.26 3.98 -1.80
CA GLY A 272 -16.48 2.75 -2.03
C GLY A 272 -15.06 2.79 -1.45
N MET A 273 -14.70 3.84 -0.71
CA MET A 273 -13.37 3.96 -0.11
C MET A 273 -13.32 3.14 1.18
N TRP A 274 -12.14 2.59 1.50
CA TRP A 274 -11.91 1.91 2.78
C TRP A 274 -11.32 2.84 3.86
N ARG A 275 -10.70 3.95 3.47
CA ARG A 275 -10.02 4.91 4.40
C ARG A 275 -10.37 6.36 4.06
N GLY A 276 -11.59 6.60 3.57
CA GLY A 276 -12.08 7.94 3.29
C GLY A 276 -12.25 8.77 4.58
N PRO A 277 -12.37 10.10 4.45
CA PRO A 277 -12.78 10.98 5.54
C PRO A 277 -13.84 10.37 6.47
N SER A 278 -13.61 10.48 7.78
CA SER A 278 -14.43 9.98 8.89
C SER A 278 -14.68 8.48 9.00
N GLN A 279 -14.25 7.65 8.04
CA GLN A 279 -14.66 6.24 8.04
C GLN A 279 -14.13 5.42 9.22
N PHE A 280 -12.92 5.72 9.70
CA PHE A 280 -12.36 5.05 10.88
C PHE A 280 -12.85 5.69 12.16
N PHE A 281 -13.12 7.00 12.17
CA PHE A 281 -13.85 7.60 13.27
C PHE A 281 -15.16 6.84 13.49
N ASN A 282 -15.94 6.68 12.43
CA ASN A 282 -17.24 6.04 12.44
C ASN A 282 -17.22 4.57 12.86
N GLY A 283 -16.36 3.75 12.23
CA GLY A 283 -16.35 2.31 12.47
C GLY A 283 -15.52 1.88 13.70
N LYS A 284 -14.51 2.67 14.08
CA LYS A 284 -13.49 2.25 15.05
C LYS A 284 -13.47 3.11 16.32
N ILE A 285 -13.75 4.40 16.23
CA ILE A 285 -13.63 5.34 17.37
C ILE A 285 -14.99 5.59 18.02
N ALA A 286 -16.02 5.92 17.23
CA ALA A 286 -17.36 6.22 17.72
C ALA A 286 -17.95 5.13 18.64
N PRO A 287 -17.75 3.81 18.39
CA PRO A 287 -18.23 2.77 19.32
C PRO A 287 -17.56 2.77 20.70
N LEU A 288 -16.41 3.43 20.85
CA LEU A 288 -15.65 3.52 22.10
C LEU A 288 -16.10 4.71 22.95
N ILE A 289 -16.82 5.65 22.35
CA ILE A 289 -17.33 6.82 23.02
C ILE A 289 -18.63 6.41 23.73
N PRO A 290 -18.81 6.70 25.03
CA PRO A 290 -18.05 7.66 25.83
C PRO A 290 -17.16 7.03 26.92
N TYR A 291 -16.24 6.09 26.60
CA TYR A 291 -15.31 5.55 27.61
C TYR A 291 -14.56 6.70 28.30
N ALA A 292 -14.57 6.69 29.64
CA ALA A 292 -13.91 7.73 30.41
C ALA A 292 -12.38 7.65 30.20
N ILE A 293 -11.79 8.77 29.80
CA ILE A 293 -10.35 8.94 29.55
C ILE A 293 -9.84 10.21 30.21
N ARG A 294 -8.53 10.32 30.41
CA ARG A 294 -7.84 11.56 30.82
C ARG A 294 -7.56 12.47 29.63
N GLY A 295 -7.07 11.91 28.53
CA GLY A 295 -6.69 12.63 27.31
C GLY A 295 -6.28 11.68 26.19
N ALA A 296 -5.71 12.24 25.12
CA ALA A 296 -5.34 11.50 23.93
C ALA A 296 -3.86 11.70 23.53
N ILE A 297 -3.25 10.64 23.01
CA ILE A 297 -1.93 10.66 22.37
C ILE A 297 -2.01 10.29 20.88
N TRP A 298 -1.24 10.98 20.04
CA TRP A 298 -1.33 10.91 18.57
C TRP A 298 0.02 10.78 17.87
N CYS A 299 0.16 9.78 16.99
CA CYS A 299 1.32 9.61 16.12
C CYS A 299 0.90 9.31 14.69
N GLN A 300 0.83 10.36 13.87
CA GLN A 300 0.45 10.29 12.46
C GLN A 300 1.06 11.44 11.67
N GLY A 301 1.12 11.25 10.34
CA GLY A 301 1.48 12.28 9.37
C GLY A 301 2.07 11.71 8.10
N THR A 302 2.65 10.51 8.16
CA THR A 302 3.35 9.90 7.01
C THR A 302 2.48 9.80 5.76
N SER A 303 1.21 9.37 5.89
CA SER A 303 0.28 9.24 4.76
C SER A 303 -0.20 10.59 4.19
N ASN A 304 0.04 11.68 4.93
CA ASN A 304 -0.29 13.06 4.60
C ASN A 304 0.98 13.91 4.34
N SER A 305 2.15 13.28 4.20
CA SER A 305 3.44 13.99 4.10
C SER A 305 3.56 14.94 2.91
N GLY A 306 2.74 14.76 1.87
CA GLY A 306 2.66 15.65 0.70
C GLY A 306 1.47 16.59 0.69
N ASP A 307 0.75 16.74 1.81
CA ASP A 307 -0.47 17.57 1.86
C ASP A 307 -0.20 19.08 1.91
N GLY A 308 0.99 19.50 2.35
CA GLY A 308 1.25 20.91 2.64
C GLY A 308 0.39 21.44 3.79
N ARG A 309 0.03 22.73 3.75
CA ARG A 309 -0.64 23.42 4.86
C ARG A 309 -2.02 22.87 5.23
N VAL A 310 -2.74 22.20 4.32
CA VAL A 310 -4.07 21.63 4.63
C VAL A 310 -4.01 20.60 5.77
N TYR A 311 -2.84 20.00 6.02
CA TYR A 311 -2.67 19.09 7.15
C TYR A 311 -2.90 19.78 8.51
N ALA A 312 -2.57 21.06 8.67
CA ALA A 312 -2.89 21.82 9.89
C ALA A 312 -4.40 21.92 10.09
N SER A 313 -5.16 22.28 9.06
CA SER A 313 -6.64 22.30 9.07
C SER A 313 -7.21 20.94 9.47
N ARG A 314 -6.64 19.85 8.95
CA ARG A 314 -7.07 18.48 9.31
C ARG A 314 -6.77 18.13 10.77
N MET A 315 -5.64 18.60 11.33
CA MET A 315 -5.33 18.46 12.76
C MET A 315 -6.30 19.26 13.63
N GLU A 316 -6.67 20.48 13.22
CA GLU A 316 -7.67 21.29 13.92
C GLU A 316 -9.03 20.58 13.97
N ALA A 317 -9.48 20.05 12.83
CA ALA A 317 -10.71 19.26 12.77
C ALA A 317 -10.62 17.98 13.60
N LEU A 318 -9.48 17.27 13.60
CA LEU A 318 -9.28 16.08 14.43
C LEU A 318 -9.46 16.39 15.91
N VAL A 319 -8.73 17.39 16.43
CA VAL A 319 -8.75 17.73 17.86
C VAL A 319 -10.12 18.26 18.27
N ARG A 320 -10.72 19.17 17.47
CA ARG A 320 -12.08 19.66 17.74
C ARG A 320 -13.10 18.52 17.72
N GLY A 321 -13.02 17.61 16.74
CA GLY A 321 -13.95 16.50 16.61
C GLY A 321 -13.85 15.49 17.74
N TRP A 322 -12.65 15.19 18.25
CA TRP A 322 -12.54 14.30 19.41
C TRP A 322 -13.00 14.99 20.71
N ARG A 323 -12.69 16.28 20.88
CA ARG A 323 -13.19 17.08 22.01
C ARG A 323 -14.71 17.12 22.04
N ASP A 324 -15.34 17.36 20.89
CA ASP A 324 -16.80 17.33 20.74
C ASP A 324 -17.37 15.94 21.05
N ALA A 325 -16.85 14.90 20.38
CA ALA A 325 -17.41 13.57 20.49
C ALA A 325 -17.33 12.99 21.91
N TRP A 326 -16.26 13.26 22.66
CA TRP A 326 -16.14 12.86 24.07
C TRP A 326 -16.85 13.81 25.06
N GLY A 327 -17.35 14.97 24.62
CA GLY A 327 -17.86 16.01 25.50
C GLY A 327 -16.78 16.60 26.41
N MET A 328 -15.56 16.74 25.89
CA MET A 328 -14.36 17.18 26.61
C MET A 328 -13.71 18.37 25.88
N PRO A 329 -14.22 19.61 26.01
CA PRO A 329 -13.68 20.77 25.29
C PRO A 329 -12.21 21.08 25.62
N GLU A 330 -11.75 20.69 26.81
CA GLU A 330 -10.37 20.86 27.28
C GLU A 330 -9.54 19.57 27.20
N MET A 331 -9.97 18.56 26.42
CA MET A 331 -9.24 17.29 26.33
C MET A 331 -7.74 17.53 26.03
N PRO A 332 -6.83 17.02 26.89
CA PRO A 332 -5.41 17.01 26.61
C PRO A 332 -5.11 16.20 25.35
N PHE A 333 -4.33 16.78 24.44
CA PHE A 333 -3.96 16.16 23.17
C PHE A 333 -2.45 16.29 22.93
N TYR A 334 -1.73 15.18 23.04
CA TYR A 334 -0.27 15.17 22.87
C TYR A 334 0.12 14.41 21.62
N PHE A 335 0.87 15.05 20.74
CA PHE A 335 1.26 14.43 19.48
C PHE A 335 2.76 14.50 19.22
N THR A 336 3.22 13.58 18.38
CA THR A 336 4.61 13.56 17.93
C THR A 336 4.78 14.34 16.63
N GLN A 337 5.76 15.23 16.58
CA GLN A 337 6.23 15.83 15.34
C GLN A 337 6.81 14.73 14.45
N MET A 338 6.64 14.77 13.13
CA MET A 338 7.08 13.71 12.23
C MET A 338 8.57 13.40 12.39
N GLN A 339 8.92 12.10 12.40
CA GLN A 339 10.30 11.66 12.52
C GLN A 339 11.15 12.04 11.29
N CYS A 340 12.46 11.98 11.44
CA CYS A 340 13.41 12.08 10.33
C CYS A 340 13.29 10.85 9.40
N TYR A 341 13.22 11.07 8.08
CA TYR A 341 13.14 10.01 7.08
C TYR A 341 13.70 10.47 5.74
N GLY A 342 14.57 9.67 5.12
CA GLY A 342 15.20 9.96 3.84
C GLY A 342 16.73 9.99 3.93
N SER A 343 17.36 10.80 3.08
CA SER A 343 18.80 11.06 3.10
C SER A 343 19.14 12.26 4.00
N PRO A 344 20.34 12.29 4.62
CA PRO A 344 20.86 13.46 5.33
C PRO A 344 21.39 14.52 4.36
N ASP A 345 20.60 14.85 3.34
CA ASP A 345 20.89 15.90 2.37
C ASP A 345 20.23 17.21 2.85
N PRO A 346 21.01 18.28 3.11
CA PRO A 346 20.46 19.55 3.55
C PRO A 346 19.55 20.24 2.51
N GLU A 347 19.60 19.85 1.24
CA GLU A 347 18.70 20.38 0.19
C GLU A 347 17.43 19.54 -0.01
N ASN A 348 17.36 18.36 0.59
CA ASN A 348 16.18 17.51 0.56
C ASN A 348 15.25 17.90 1.72
N VAL A 349 14.06 18.39 1.44
CA VAL A 349 13.09 18.79 2.47
C VAL A 349 12.46 17.58 3.16
N GLY A 350 12.05 16.56 2.39
CA GLY A 350 11.43 15.33 2.91
C GLY A 350 10.32 15.62 3.93
N PHE A 351 10.41 15.08 5.14
CA PHE A 351 9.42 15.31 6.21
C PHE A 351 9.62 16.63 6.98
N ALA A 352 10.46 17.55 6.53
CA ALA A 352 10.57 18.87 7.14
C ALA A 352 9.29 19.70 6.97
N ASP A 353 8.65 19.65 5.81
CA ASP A 353 7.38 20.34 5.54
C ASP A 353 6.31 19.94 6.55
N ILE A 354 6.00 18.64 6.65
CA ILE A 354 4.97 18.18 7.58
C ILE A 354 5.33 18.44 9.06
N ARG A 355 6.62 18.40 9.43
CA ARG A 355 7.08 18.81 10.77
C ARG A 355 6.78 20.29 11.03
N GLN A 356 6.96 21.14 10.03
CA GLN A 356 6.67 22.56 10.14
C GLN A 356 5.16 22.84 10.11
N VAL A 357 4.37 22.10 9.33
CA VAL A 357 2.90 22.20 9.36
C VAL A 357 2.37 21.80 10.75
N GLN A 358 2.92 20.74 11.34
CA GLN A 358 2.60 20.33 12.71
C GLN A 358 2.98 21.39 13.76
N HIS A 359 4.12 22.06 13.56
CA HIS A 359 4.52 23.19 14.40
C HIS A 359 3.55 24.37 14.23
N LEU A 360 3.16 24.72 13.00
CA LEU A 360 2.15 25.75 12.72
C LEU A 360 0.82 25.44 13.41
N PHE A 361 0.32 24.20 13.28
CA PHE A 361 -0.87 23.73 14.00
C PHE A 361 -0.72 23.95 15.51
N PHE A 362 0.40 23.51 16.09
CA PHE A 362 0.67 23.65 17.51
C PHE A 362 0.68 25.13 17.95
N MET A 363 1.37 26.01 17.21
CA MET A 363 1.43 27.44 17.53
C MET A 363 0.05 28.10 17.53
N ASN A 364 -0.86 27.66 16.65
CA ASN A 364 -2.21 28.19 16.55
C ASN A 364 -3.20 27.56 17.54
N ASN A 365 -2.86 26.42 18.16
CA ASN A 365 -3.79 25.60 18.95
C ASN A 365 -3.17 25.12 20.29
N ARG A 366 -2.53 26.03 21.04
CA ARG A 366 -1.68 25.68 22.21
C ARG A 366 -2.42 25.14 23.43
N GLU A 367 -3.69 25.47 23.58
CA GLU A 367 -4.47 25.14 24.78
C GLU A 367 -4.73 23.63 24.89
N ASN A 368 -4.20 23.01 25.95
CA ASN A 368 -4.25 21.58 26.20
C ASN A 368 -3.73 20.73 25.02
N VAL A 369 -2.77 21.27 24.27
CA VAL A 369 -2.06 20.58 23.19
C VAL A 369 -0.57 20.61 23.47
N GLY A 370 0.10 19.48 23.23
CA GLY A 370 1.55 19.35 23.38
C GLY A 370 2.17 18.69 22.15
N MET A 371 3.32 19.20 21.73
CA MET A 371 4.08 18.70 20.58
C MET A 371 5.42 18.11 21.05
N VAL A 372 5.67 16.85 20.70
CA VAL A 372 6.94 16.17 20.95
C VAL A 372 7.84 16.27 19.73
N VAL A 373 8.93 17.03 19.85
CA VAL A 373 9.95 17.17 18.81
C VAL A 373 10.74 15.87 18.66
N GLN A 374 11.05 15.49 17.41
CA GLN A 374 11.74 14.25 17.06
C GLN A 374 12.93 14.44 16.11
N SER A 375 13.34 15.68 15.80
CA SER A 375 14.42 15.96 14.84
C SER A 375 15.79 15.43 15.27
N ASP A 376 15.97 15.19 16.56
CA ASP A 376 17.17 14.62 17.16
C ASP A 376 17.20 13.09 17.16
N LEU A 377 16.11 12.44 16.69
CA LEU A 377 16.01 10.98 16.59
C LEU A 377 16.55 10.53 15.24
N ASN A 378 17.87 10.47 15.14
CA ASN A 378 18.52 9.85 14.00
C ASN A 378 18.62 8.33 14.21
N SER A 379 18.24 7.55 13.20
CA SER A 379 17.98 6.12 13.35
C SER A 379 19.25 5.28 13.31
N ALA A 380 19.26 4.21 14.12
CA ALA A 380 20.13 3.04 13.98
C ALA A 380 20.02 2.31 12.61
N ASN A 381 19.25 2.86 11.67
CA ASN A 381 19.01 2.32 10.34
C ASN A 381 18.49 3.44 9.39
N PRO A 382 19.39 4.20 8.73
CA PRO A 382 19.01 5.25 7.79
C PRO A 382 18.09 4.70 6.67
N GLY A 383 16.99 5.41 6.38
CA GLY A 383 16.09 5.06 5.27
C GLY A 383 14.85 4.22 5.63
N GLY A 384 14.64 3.85 6.90
CA GLY A 384 13.41 3.20 7.37
C GLY A 384 12.33 4.21 7.77
N ILE A 385 11.14 4.17 7.14
CA ILE A 385 10.00 5.05 7.49
C ILE A 385 9.43 4.76 8.89
N HIS A 386 9.70 3.56 9.40
CA HIS A 386 9.39 3.14 10.77
C HIS A 386 10.66 3.22 11.62
N TYR A 387 10.81 4.32 12.35
CA TYR A 387 12.00 4.57 13.19
C TYR A 387 12.03 3.63 14.40
N PHE A 388 13.24 3.16 14.75
CA PHE A 388 13.42 2.15 15.79
C PHE A 388 13.22 2.70 17.21
N ASN A 389 13.66 3.94 17.48
CA ASN A 389 13.56 4.57 18.80
C ASN A 389 12.17 5.15 19.06
N LYS A 390 11.25 4.33 19.56
CA LYS A 390 9.92 4.74 20.04
C LYS A 390 9.87 4.98 21.56
N LEU A 391 10.98 4.72 22.25
CA LEU A 391 11.10 4.91 23.68
C LEU A 391 11.16 6.40 24.03
N HIS A 392 12.07 7.15 23.41
CA HIS A 392 12.27 8.55 23.79
C HIS A 392 11.05 9.45 23.49
N PRO A 393 10.34 9.32 22.35
CA PRO A 393 9.10 10.07 22.12
C PRO A 393 7.99 9.72 23.11
N GLY A 394 7.86 8.44 23.50
CA GLY A 394 6.87 8.01 24.51
C GLY A 394 7.12 8.67 25.87
N MET A 395 8.38 8.68 26.32
CA MET A 395 8.81 9.40 27.53
C MET A 395 8.51 10.90 27.44
N ARG A 396 8.76 11.53 26.28
CA ARG A 396 8.49 12.95 26.07
C ARG A 396 7.00 13.28 26.08
N MET A 397 6.15 12.43 25.51
CA MET A 397 4.70 12.61 25.61
C MET A 397 4.23 12.52 27.08
N ALA A 398 4.82 11.63 27.88
CA ALA A 398 4.48 11.53 29.29
C ALA A 398 4.92 12.76 30.09
N ARG A 399 6.06 13.38 29.76
CA ARG A 399 6.48 14.65 30.38
C ARG A 399 5.47 15.77 30.17
N TRP A 400 4.87 15.86 28.97
CA TRP A 400 3.76 16.79 28.71
C TRP A 400 2.60 16.55 29.66
N ALA A 401 2.15 15.30 29.77
CA ALA A 401 1.06 14.95 30.68
C ALA A 401 1.40 15.22 32.15
N LEU A 402 2.60 14.83 32.61
CA LEU A 402 3.07 15.08 33.98
C LEU A 402 3.08 16.56 34.34
N ALA A 403 3.57 17.41 33.44
CA ALA A 403 3.63 18.84 33.70
C ALA A 403 2.27 19.54 33.60
N LYS A 404 1.46 19.18 32.59
CA LYS A 404 0.22 19.92 32.27
C LYS A 404 -1.02 19.39 32.95
N ASP A 405 -1.11 18.07 33.16
CA ASP A 405 -2.31 17.43 33.72
C ASP A 405 -2.13 17.02 35.18
N TYR A 406 -0.88 16.77 35.61
CA TYR A 406 -0.58 16.27 36.96
C TYR A 406 0.27 17.25 37.80
N GLY A 407 0.53 18.46 37.30
CA GLY A 407 1.19 19.54 38.04
C GLY A 407 2.62 19.23 38.49
N LYS A 408 3.31 18.29 37.85
CA LYS A 408 4.71 17.95 38.16
C LYS A 408 5.65 19.03 37.62
N ASP A 409 6.59 19.47 38.45
CA ASP A 409 7.65 20.39 38.02
C ASP A 409 8.73 19.65 37.22
N VAL A 410 8.46 19.43 35.94
CA VAL A 410 9.36 18.74 35.01
C VAL A 410 9.45 19.50 33.69
N ALA A 411 10.64 19.51 33.09
CA ALA A 411 10.81 20.03 31.75
C ALA A 411 10.12 19.12 30.73
N PHE A 412 9.16 19.66 29.98
CA PHE A 412 8.28 18.88 29.10
C PHE A 412 8.45 19.17 27.60
N THR A 413 9.11 20.27 27.24
CA THR A 413 9.42 20.63 25.85
C THR A 413 10.84 21.17 25.72
N GLY A 414 11.41 21.09 24.51
CA GLY A 414 12.62 21.81 24.15
C GLY A 414 12.31 23.25 23.70
N PRO A 415 13.34 24.03 23.30
CA PRO A 415 13.17 25.40 22.82
C PRO A 415 12.17 25.48 21.66
N ILE A 416 11.15 26.33 21.81
CA ILE A 416 10.13 26.58 20.78
C ILE A 416 10.52 27.87 20.07
N TYR A 417 10.73 27.82 18.76
CA TYR A 417 11.05 28.98 17.93
C TYR A 417 9.95 30.04 18.02
N SER A 418 10.33 31.30 18.29
CA SER A 418 9.38 32.43 18.41
C SER A 418 9.57 33.53 17.36
N GLY A 419 10.69 33.54 16.64
CA GLY A 419 10.97 34.54 15.62
C GLY A 419 12.46 34.80 15.41
N TYR A 420 12.78 35.72 14.51
CA TYR A 420 14.14 36.23 14.34
C TYR A 420 14.14 37.73 14.01
N GLU A 421 15.28 38.38 14.24
CA GLU A 421 15.57 39.76 13.87
C GLU A 421 16.84 39.81 13.01
N VAL A 422 16.83 40.61 11.93
CA VAL A 422 18.03 40.85 11.12
C VAL A 422 18.73 42.12 11.59
N ARG A 423 20.01 42.00 11.94
CA ARG A 423 20.90 43.10 12.36
C ARG A 423 22.12 43.14 11.44
N GLY A 424 22.02 43.87 10.34
CA GLY A 424 23.05 43.86 9.29
C GLY A 424 23.20 42.47 8.66
N GLY A 425 24.42 41.92 8.63
CA GLY A 425 24.70 40.56 8.14
C GLY A 425 24.45 39.44 9.16
N LYS A 426 23.88 39.77 10.34
CA LYS A 426 23.63 38.82 11.43
C LYS A 426 22.13 38.63 11.65
N VAL A 427 21.71 37.40 11.91
CA VAL A 427 20.35 37.05 12.33
C VAL A 427 20.35 36.63 13.79
N VAL A 428 19.44 37.19 14.60
CA VAL A 428 19.24 36.82 16.01
C VAL A 428 17.95 36.03 16.11
N VAL A 429 18.06 34.73 16.41
CA VAL A 429 16.94 33.79 16.55
C VAL A 429 16.49 33.74 18.01
N SER A 430 15.19 33.88 18.24
CA SER A 430 14.56 33.87 19.56
C SER A 430 13.70 32.63 19.78
N PHE A 431 13.57 32.26 21.06
CA PHE A 431 12.76 31.13 21.51
C PHE A 431 11.81 31.57 22.63
N GLU A 432 10.73 30.82 22.83
CA GLU A 432 9.80 31.09 23.93
C GLU A 432 10.47 30.88 25.29
N ARG A 433 10.43 31.90 26.15
CA ARG A 433 11.08 31.88 27.48
C ARG A 433 10.68 30.66 28.33
N GLY A 434 9.40 30.28 28.31
CA GLY A 434 8.87 29.13 29.07
C GLY A 434 9.33 27.76 28.56
N SER A 435 9.98 27.69 27.40
CA SER A 435 10.49 26.45 26.80
C SER A 435 11.98 26.21 27.07
N LEU A 436 12.66 27.17 27.70
CA LEU A 436 14.11 27.17 27.85
C LEU A 436 14.62 26.38 29.07
N PHE A 437 13.82 26.15 30.11
CA PHE A 437 14.19 25.35 31.29
C PHE A 437 15.67 25.50 31.72
N GLY A 438 16.10 26.73 32.01
CA GLY A 438 17.48 27.04 32.40
C GLY A 438 18.40 27.54 31.28
N GLY A 439 17.89 27.70 30.06
CA GLY A 439 18.59 28.32 28.92
C GLY A 439 18.92 27.34 27.79
N LEU A 440 19.65 27.81 26.79
CA LEU A 440 20.07 27.00 25.64
C LEU A 440 21.39 26.27 25.92
N MET A 441 21.61 25.14 25.24
CA MET A 441 22.89 24.44 25.19
C MET A 441 23.13 23.77 23.85
N VAL A 442 24.40 23.60 23.50
CA VAL A 442 24.82 22.60 22.53
C VAL A 442 24.80 21.25 23.24
N GLY A 443 24.05 20.29 22.71
CA GLY A 443 23.84 18.99 23.35
C GLY A 443 24.06 17.82 22.41
N SER A 444 24.25 16.64 22.98
CA SER A 444 24.36 15.38 22.25
C SER A 444 23.59 14.27 22.97
N LYS A 445 22.94 13.43 22.15
CA LYS A 445 22.34 12.16 22.59
C LYS A 445 23.18 10.95 22.22
N GLY A 446 24.26 11.15 21.48
CA GLY A 446 24.98 10.07 20.79
C GLY A 446 24.27 9.58 19.53
N SER A 447 24.87 8.59 18.89
CA SER A 447 24.40 8.05 17.61
C SER A 447 23.33 6.98 17.82
N GLY A 448 22.31 6.97 16.95
CA GLY A 448 21.31 5.91 16.95
C GLY A 448 21.92 4.51 16.76
N ARG A 449 23.09 4.38 16.14
CA ARG A 449 23.79 3.09 15.98
C ARG A 449 24.27 2.50 17.30
N ASP A 450 24.47 3.34 18.31
CA ASP A 450 25.04 2.97 19.61
C ASP A 450 23.94 2.59 20.63
N TYR A 451 22.69 2.42 20.19
CA TYR A 451 21.56 2.12 21.08
C TYR A 451 21.73 0.85 21.92
N ARG A 452 22.61 -0.06 21.48
CA ARG A 452 22.94 -1.30 22.20
C ARG A 452 24.00 -1.11 23.28
N GLU A 453 24.70 0.02 23.27
CA GLU A 453 25.75 0.35 24.23
C GLU A 453 25.17 1.21 25.35
N PRO A 454 25.10 0.70 26.59
CA PRO A 454 24.54 1.43 27.71
C PRO A 454 25.19 2.81 27.87
N GLY A 455 24.35 3.85 27.97
CA GLY A 455 24.80 5.22 28.20
C GLY A 455 25.37 5.95 26.98
N LYS A 456 25.45 5.32 25.79
CA LYS A 456 25.88 5.99 24.56
C LYS A 456 24.75 6.65 23.79
N TYR A 457 23.54 6.08 23.80
CA TYR A 457 22.36 6.70 23.20
C TYR A 457 21.32 7.02 24.29
N ILE A 458 21.12 8.30 24.60
CA ILE A 458 20.50 8.75 25.86
C ILE A 458 19.31 9.70 25.67
N GLU A 459 18.46 9.76 26.70
CA GLU A 459 17.40 10.76 26.90
C GLU A 459 17.37 11.13 28.40
N PRO A 460 17.45 12.42 28.79
CA PRO A 460 17.65 13.59 27.95
C PRO A 460 19.09 13.71 27.40
N ALA A 461 19.29 14.60 26.43
CA ALA A 461 20.62 14.89 25.87
C ALA A 461 21.56 15.52 26.92
N ARG A 462 22.87 15.29 26.80
CA ARG A 462 23.90 15.90 27.67
C ARG A 462 24.60 17.08 26.97
N PRO A 463 25.13 18.06 27.72
CA PRO A 463 25.93 19.14 27.16
C PRO A 463 27.13 18.61 26.35
N ALA A 464 27.41 19.25 25.22
CA ALA A 464 28.56 18.99 24.36
C ALA A 464 29.27 20.33 24.03
N PRO A 465 29.94 20.96 25.01
CA PRO A 465 30.42 22.34 24.88
C PRO A 465 31.50 22.53 23.81
N GLU A 466 32.25 21.47 23.48
CA GLU A 466 33.29 21.50 22.44
C GLU A 466 32.72 21.39 21.01
N ALA A 467 31.42 21.11 20.86
CA ALA A 467 30.78 21.03 19.54
C ALA A 467 30.25 22.40 19.09
N ALA A 468 30.43 22.71 17.81
CA ALA A 468 29.77 23.87 17.20
C ALA A 468 28.28 23.59 16.97
N LEU A 469 27.43 24.63 17.06
CA LEU A 469 26.04 24.52 16.62
C LEU A 469 25.99 24.19 15.13
N ASN A 470 25.07 23.31 14.74
CA ASN A 470 24.94 22.83 13.37
C ASN A 470 23.51 23.05 12.81
N HIS A 471 23.32 22.72 11.52
CA HIS A 471 22.04 22.79 10.80
C HIS A 471 21.38 24.16 10.69
N PHE A 472 22.13 25.25 10.94
CA PHE A 472 21.68 26.61 10.62
C PHE A 472 22.03 26.98 9.17
N ARG A 473 21.06 27.60 8.50
CA ARG A 473 21.24 28.17 7.16
C ARG A 473 20.58 29.54 7.08
N LEU A 474 21.17 30.44 6.31
CA LEU A 474 20.61 31.77 6.01
C LEU A 474 20.16 31.84 4.55
N CYS A 475 19.07 32.56 4.31
CA CYS A 475 18.53 32.82 3.00
C CYS A 475 18.87 34.24 2.56
N GLY A 476 19.43 34.40 1.36
CA GLY A 476 19.67 35.70 0.74
C GLY A 476 18.46 36.24 0.00
N LYS A 477 18.56 37.47 -0.51
CA LYS A 477 17.52 38.08 -1.38
C LYS A 477 17.27 37.29 -2.67
N ASP A 478 18.23 36.48 -3.09
CA ASP A 478 18.12 35.54 -4.21
C ASP A 478 17.29 34.28 -3.88
N ARG A 479 16.77 34.20 -2.65
CA ARG A 479 16.01 33.07 -2.11
C ARG A 479 16.78 31.75 -2.07
N LYS A 480 18.11 31.81 -2.06
CA LYS A 480 18.97 30.63 -1.92
C LYS A 480 19.43 30.46 -0.48
N TRP A 481 19.36 29.22 -0.01
CA TRP A 481 19.80 28.83 1.32
C TRP A 481 21.30 28.53 1.34
N HIS A 482 22.05 29.12 2.28
CA HIS A 482 23.48 28.87 2.46
C HIS A 482 23.78 28.41 3.90
N PRO A 483 24.76 27.51 4.11
CA PRO A 483 25.26 27.17 5.44
C PRO A 483 25.67 28.43 6.23
N ALA A 484 25.42 28.41 7.53
CA ALA A 484 25.69 29.53 8.42
C ALA A 484 26.32 29.07 9.73
N ASP A 485 27.22 29.91 10.25
CA ASP A 485 27.80 29.75 11.58
C ASP A 485 26.78 30.23 12.61
N ALA A 486 26.66 29.50 13.72
CA ALA A 486 25.72 29.82 14.78
C ALA A 486 26.37 29.71 16.16
N ARG A 487 25.99 30.61 17.08
CA ARG A 487 26.46 30.61 18.47
C ARG A 487 25.34 30.98 19.45
N ILE A 488 25.36 30.38 20.63
CA ILE A 488 24.43 30.72 21.72
C ILE A 488 24.93 31.99 22.42
N VAL A 489 24.06 32.97 22.60
CA VAL A 489 24.35 34.21 23.35
C VAL A 489 23.21 34.43 24.34
N GLY A 490 23.41 34.01 25.59
CA GLY A 490 22.33 33.97 26.57
C GLY A 490 21.21 33.02 26.13
N ASP A 491 20.01 33.55 25.95
CA ASP A 491 18.80 32.80 25.56
C ASP A 491 18.47 32.88 24.06
N VAL A 492 19.35 33.47 23.25
CA VAL A 492 19.19 33.58 21.79
C VAL A 492 20.31 32.86 21.04
N VAL A 493 20.08 32.61 19.75
CA VAL A 493 21.12 32.12 18.83
C VAL A 493 21.44 33.21 17.82
N GLU A 494 22.71 33.59 17.73
CA GLU A 494 23.21 34.48 16.67
C GLU A 494 23.73 33.65 15.51
N VAL A 495 23.28 33.97 14.30
CA VAL A 495 23.57 33.25 13.05
C VAL A 495 24.16 34.21 12.01
N THR A 496 25.26 33.82 11.38
CA THR A 496 25.97 34.62 10.36
C THR A 496 26.45 33.76 9.20
N SER A 497 26.53 34.31 7.99
CA SER A 497 27.14 33.61 6.84
C SER A 497 27.86 34.60 5.93
N GLY A 498 29.14 34.36 5.64
CA GLY A 498 29.90 35.19 4.71
C GLY A 498 29.34 35.18 3.27
N LYS A 499 28.53 34.18 2.91
CA LYS A 499 27.85 34.09 1.62
C LYS A 499 26.54 34.89 1.58
N VAL A 500 26.03 35.33 2.73
CA VAL A 500 24.72 36.00 2.85
C VAL A 500 24.88 37.30 3.66
N PRO A 501 25.43 38.38 3.05
CA PRO A 501 25.65 39.65 3.75
C PRO A 501 24.36 40.42 4.07
N SER A 502 23.24 40.05 3.46
CA SER A 502 21.92 40.66 3.70
C SER A 502 20.85 39.56 3.78
N PRO A 503 20.77 38.87 4.92
CA PRO A 503 19.83 37.76 5.08
C PRO A 503 18.38 38.26 5.14
N VAL A 504 17.48 37.48 4.54
CA VAL A 504 16.02 37.67 4.58
C VAL A 504 15.30 36.47 5.18
N GLY A 505 16.05 35.43 5.56
CA GLY A 505 15.50 34.24 6.15
C GLY A 505 16.53 33.41 6.90
N VAL A 506 16.03 32.54 7.76
CA VAL A 506 16.82 31.61 8.59
C VAL A 506 16.07 30.29 8.70
N GLN A 507 16.83 29.20 8.72
CA GLN A 507 16.30 27.88 9.03
C GLN A 507 17.23 27.10 9.95
N TYR A 508 16.62 26.24 10.76
CA TYR A 508 17.28 25.28 11.64
C TYR A 508 16.66 23.89 11.47
N ALA A 509 17.51 22.89 11.21
CA ALA A 509 17.12 21.47 11.12
C ALA A 509 15.95 21.18 10.14
N TYR A 510 15.79 22.02 9.12
CA TYR A 510 14.74 21.93 8.10
C TYR A 510 15.26 21.18 6.86
N SER A 511 15.40 19.87 7.00
CA SER A 511 15.76 18.94 5.94
C SER A 511 15.24 17.54 6.27
N ALA A 512 15.17 16.61 5.33
CA ALA A 512 14.59 15.28 5.49
C ALA A 512 15.16 14.52 6.71
N VAL A 513 16.48 14.63 6.90
CA VAL A 513 17.21 14.07 8.04
C VAL A 513 18.27 15.09 8.51
N PRO A 514 17.96 15.95 9.50
CA PRO A 514 18.95 16.83 10.13
C PRO A 514 19.79 16.03 11.14
N GLU A 515 20.62 15.13 10.62
CA GLU A 515 21.44 14.19 11.39
C GLU A 515 22.28 14.93 12.44
N ASN A 516 22.13 14.52 13.71
CA ASN A 516 22.81 15.12 14.86
C ASN A 516 22.47 16.62 15.08
N SER A 517 21.24 17.06 14.78
CA SER A 517 20.76 18.38 15.22
C SER A 517 20.96 18.57 16.73
N ASN A 518 21.72 19.62 17.09
CA ASN A 518 22.38 19.71 18.40
C ASN A 518 21.98 20.90 19.28
N LEU A 519 20.93 21.64 18.93
CA LEU A 519 20.36 22.70 19.77
C LEU A 519 19.33 22.12 20.75
N TYR A 520 19.61 22.25 22.04
CA TYR A 520 18.76 21.80 23.14
C TYR A 520 18.53 22.92 24.16
N ASN A 521 17.55 22.75 25.04
CA ASN A 521 17.56 23.48 26.32
C ASN A 521 18.45 22.78 27.35
N ARG A 522 18.69 23.41 28.51
CA ARG A 522 19.48 22.83 29.60
C ARG A 522 18.85 21.59 30.24
N ALA A 523 17.57 21.33 30.00
CA ALA A 523 16.92 20.08 30.37
C ALA A 523 17.16 18.93 29.36
N GLY A 524 17.91 19.18 28.28
CA GLY A 524 18.28 18.19 27.27
C GLY A 524 17.14 17.78 26.34
N LEU A 525 16.16 18.66 26.12
CA LEU A 525 15.09 18.51 25.13
C LEU A 525 15.35 19.36 23.88
N PRO A 526 15.13 18.80 22.66
CA PRO A 526 15.58 19.38 21.40
C PRO A 526 14.72 20.57 20.96
N ALA A 527 15.35 21.55 20.31
CA ALA A 527 14.66 22.70 19.74
C ALA A 527 13.78 22.31 18.54
N THR A 528 12.65 23.00 18.39
CA THR A 528 11.75 22.82 17.24
C THR A 528 12.44 23.22 15.93
N PRO A 529 12.45 22.38 14.88
CA PRO A 529 12.88 22.79 13.55
C PRO A 529 12.00 23.89 12.97
N PHE A 530 12.59 24.77 12.14
CA PHE A 530 11.86 25.83 11.46
C PHE A 530 12.60 26.28 10.18
N ALA A 531 11.86 26.84 9.23
CA ALA A 531 12.36 27.63 8.12
C ALA A 531 11.46 28.84 7.89
N ALA A 532 12.03 30.05 7.90
CA ALA A 532 11.25 31.27 7.73
C ALA A 532 11.97 32.30 6.85
N ILE A 533 11.19 32.99 6.02
CA ILE A 533 11.61 34.12 5.18
C ILE A 533 10.66 35.29 5.49
N ASP A 534 11.19 36.49 5.68
CA ASP A 534 10.41 37.69 6.02
C ASP A 534 9.45 37.46 7.22
N GLY A 535 9.92 36.73 8.23
CA GLY A 535 9.15 36.38 9.42
C GLY A 535 8.04 35.33 9.22
N LYS A 536 7.88 34.75 8.03
CA LYS A 536 6.83 33.76 7.71
C LYS A 536 7.41 32.38 7.44
N PHE A 537 6.71 31.34 7.89
CA PHE A 537 7.07 29.96 7.55
C PHE A 537 6.88 29.68 6.06
N ILE A 538 7.84 28.97 5.47
CA ILE A 538 7.86 28.57 4.06
C ILE A 538 7.60 27.07 3.93
N PHE A 539 7.11 26.64 2.78
CA PHE A 539 6.82 25.23 2.47
C PHE A 539 7.20 24.95 1.01
N GLU A 540 7.40 23.68 0.60
CA GLU A 540 7.76 23.38 -0.80
C GLU A 540 6.66 23.80 -1.78
N GLU A 541 5.40 23.84 -1.34
CA GLU A 541 4.28 24.34 -2.16
C GLU A 541 4.41 25.84 -2.52
N ASP A 542 5.24 26.60 -1.82
CA ASP A 542 5.52 28.01 -2.13
C ASP A 542 6.55 28.17 -3.27
N ASP A 543 7.27 27.10 -3.63
CA ASP A 543 8.28 27.07 -4.69
C ASP A 543 7.65 26.58 -6.01
N LEU A 544 7.12 27.54 -6.78
CA LEU A 544 6.45 27.27 -8.06
C LEU A 544 7.36 26.58 -9.08
N GLU A 545 8.67 26.83 -9.05
CA GLU A 545 9.62 26.18 -9.96
C GLU A 545 9.79 24.71 -9.60
N LYS A 546 9.95 24.38 -8.31
CA LYS A 546 9.98 22.98 -7.86
C LYS A 546 8.66 22.26 -8.14
N ALA A 547 7.52 22.91 -7.91
CA ALA A 547 6.21 22.34 -8.23
C ALA A 547 6.07 22.04 -9.74
N ALA A 548 6.51 22.97 -10.59
CA ALA A 548 6.54 22.78 -12.04
C ALA A 548 7.52 21.68 -12.48
N ALA A 549 8.71 21.62 -11.88
CA ALA A 549 9.70 20.57 -12.13
C ALA A 549 9.19 19.19 -11.71
N LEU A 550 8.47 19.09 -10.60
CA LEU A 550 7.83 17.86 -10.15
C LEU A 550 6.74 17.42 -11.15
N LYS A 551 5.87 18.34 -11.56
CA LYS A 551 4.86 18.09 -12.61
C LYS A 551 5.52 17.62 -13.91
N ALA A 552 6.59 18.25 -14.35
CA ALA A 552 7.35 17.85 -15.54
C ALA A 552 7.99 16.46 -15.39
N LYS A 553 8.59 16.15 -14.23
CA LYS A 553 9.18 14.84 -13.92
C LYS A 553 8.16 13.70 -14.00
N TYR A 554 6.92 13.97 -13.59
CA TYR A 554 5.84 12.98 -13.64
C TYR A 554 4.99 13.05 -14.92
N ALA A 555 5.19 14.04 -15.79
CA ALA A 555 4.43 14.21 -17.03
C ALA A 555 4.39 12.94 -17.88
N ARG A 556 5.50 12.21 -18.03
CA ARG A 556 5.54 10.92 -18.74
C ARG A 556 4.55 9.85 -18.22
N TRP A 557 4.07 10.00 -16.99
CA TRP A 557 3.14 9.09 -16.33
C TRP A 557 1.72 9.66 -16.22
N THR A 558 1.58 10.98 -16.17
CA THR A 558 0.33 11.67 -15.86
C THR A 558 -0.26 12.42 -17.04
N ASP A 559 0.58 12.88 -17.96
CA ASP A 559 0.18 13.62 -19.15
C ASP A 559 -0.22 12.62 -20.26
N PRO A 560 -1.50 12.57 -20.67
CA PRO A 560 -1.95 11.68 -21.74
C PRO A 560 -1.31 12.01 -23.10
N ASP A 561 -0.82 13.24 -23.28
CA ASP A 561 -0.27 13.76 -24.53
C ASP A 561 1.28 13.75 -24.53
N TYR A 562 1.90 13.17 -23.49
CA TYR A 562 3.36 13.07 -23.43
C TYR A 562 3.92 12.37 -24.68
N PRO A 563 4.95 12.93 -25.34
CA PRO A 563 5.54 12.33 -26.53
C PRO A 563 6.11 10.93 -26.26
N ILE A 564 5.66 9.93 -27.03
CA ILE A 564 6.09 8.54 -26.94
C ILE A 564 6.56 8.05 -28.30
N LEU A 565 7.69 7.32 -28.31
CA LEU A 565 8.05 6.39 -29.38
C LEU A 565 8.39 5.05 -28.73
N GLN A 566 7.45 4.12 -28.78
CA GLN A 566 7.64 2.77 -28.28
C GLN A 566 7.78 1.80 -29.44
N VAL A 567 8.67 0.83 -29.29
CA VAL A 567 8.92 -0.26 -30.23
C VAL A 567 8.79 -1.56 -29.43
N ALA A 568 8.22 -2.61 -30.03
CA ALA A 568 8.01 -3.89 -29.35
C ALA A 568 9.29 -4.40 -28.66
N GLU A 569 9.14 -4.95 -27.46
CA GLU A 569 10.24 -5.03 -26.50
C GLU A 569 11.43 -5.88 -26.96
N TYR A 570 11.19 -6.93 -27.75
CA TYR A 570 12.22 -7.86 -28.24
C TYR A 570 13.10 -7.28 -29.35
N TYR A 571 12.75 -6.13 -29.93
CA TYR A 571 13.62 -5.39 -30.85
C TYR A 571 14.75 -4.69 -30.06
N ARG A 572 15.74 -5.45 -29.60
CA ARG A 572 16.94 -4.99 -28.90
C ARG A 572 18.17 -5.53 -29.60
N ASP A 573 19.31 -4.95 -29.29
CA ASP A 573 20.59 -5.38 -29.87
C ASP A 573 20.76 -6.89 -29.69
N GLY A 574 21.14 -7.55 -30.78
CA GLY A 574 21.30 -9.00 -30.81
C GLY A 574 20.05 -9.80 -31.18
N VAL A 575 18.92 -9.17 -31.52
CA VAL A 575 17.70 -9.89 -31.94
C VAL A 575 17.93 -10.83 -33.12
N ILE A 576 17.26 -11.98 -33.09
CA ILE A 576 17.14 -12.89 -34.25
C ILE A 576 15.71 -12.77 -34.78
N LEU A 577 15.57 -12.47 -36.08
CA LEU A 577 14.28 -12.37 -36.77
C LEU A 577 14.00 -13.66 -37.55
N GLN A 578 12.73 -14.07 -37.58
CA GLN A 578 12.31 -15.29 -38.27
C GLN A 578 12.48 -15.15 -39.79
N ARG A 579 13.23 -16.09 -40.39
CA ARG A 579 13.43 -16.20 -41.83
C ARG A 579 12.17 -16.68 -42.57
N ASN A 580 12.14 -16.43 -43.88
CA ASN A 580 11.08 -16.83 -44.82
C ASN A 580 9.66 -16.34 -44.49
N HIS A 581 9.52 -15.41 -43.53
CA HIS A 581 8.27 -14.71 -43.24
C HIS A 581 8.47 -13.19 -43.36
N PRO A 582 7.40 -12.42 -43.66
CA PRO A 582 7.48 -10.97 -43.64
C PRO A 582 7.92 -10.45 -42.27
N ILE A 583 8.87 -9.51 -42.26
CA ILE A 583 9.40 -8.92 -41.03
C ILE A 583 8.53 -7.72 -40.64
N LYS A 584 7.76 -7.85 -39.55
CA LYS A 584 6.83 -6.83 -39.07
C LYS A 584 7.40 -6.03 -37.92
N ILE A 585 7.90 -4.81 -38.18
CA ILE A 585 8.34 -3.90 -37.11
C ILE A 585 7.14 -3.07 -36.64
N TRP A 586 6.90 -3.02 -35.34
CA TRP A 586 5.70 -2.37 -34.79
C TRP A 586 5.93 -1.74 -33.42
N GLY A 587 5.02 -0.86 -33.04
CA GLY A 587 5.13 -0.08 -31.82
C GLY A 587 3.94 0.84 -31.56
N HIS A 588 4.13 1.79 -30.66
CA HIS A 588 3.16 2.86 -30.37
C HIS A 588 3.81 4.23 -30.50
N VAL A 589 3.03 5.21 -30.93
CA VAL A 589 3.45 6.61 -31.09
C VAL A 589 2.21 7.51 -31.02
N ASN A 590 2.34 8.75 -30.54
CA ASN A 590 1.17 9.64 -30.39
C ASN A 590 0.42 9.83 -31.72
N LYS A 591 -0.89 10.07 -31.62
CA LYS A 591 -1.73 10.36 -32.80
C LYS A 591 -1.12 11.45 -33.69
N GLY A 592 -1.12 11.23 -35.01
CA GLY A 592 -0.60 12.18 -36.00
C GLY A 592 0.92 12.18 -36.20
N VAL A 593 1.68 11.48 -35.35
CA VAL A 593 3.13 11.34 -35.51
C VAL A 593 3.47 10.36 -36.63
N LYS A 594 4.26 10.79 -37.61
CA LYS A 594 4.89 9.89 -38.58
C LYS A 594 6.09 9.18 -37.98
N VAL A 595 6.23 7.88 -38.26
CA VAL A 595 7.37 7.03 -37.93
C VAL A 595 8.03 6.55 -39.21
N THR A 596 9.34 6.75 -39.31
CA THR A 596 10.18 6.25 -40.39
C THR A 596 11.04 5.10 -39.85
N VAL A 597 11.01 3.97 -40.54
CA VAL A 597 11.69 2.73 -40.17
C VAL A 597 12.59 2.33 -41.32
N SER A 598 13.90 2.22 -41.05
CA SER A 598 14.88 1.70 -41.99
C SER A 598 15.42 0.36 -41.50
N LEU A 599 15.29 -0.68 -42.31
CA LEU A 599 15.88 -2.00 -42.04
C LEU A 599 16.82 -2.32 -43.19
N ASP A 600 18.12 -2.29 -42.89
CA ASP A 600 19.18 -2.64 -43.86
C ASP A 600 19.06 -1.83 -45.17
N GLY A 601 18.94 -0.50 -45.03
CA GLY A 601 18.83 0.46 -46.14
C GLY A 601 17.43 0.59 -46.77
N VAL A 602 16.52 -0.37 -46.54
CA VAL A 602 15.13 -0.27 -47.02
C VAL A 602 14.33 0.54 -46.02
N THR A 603 13.71 1.63 -46.48
CA THR A 603 12.99 2.57 -45.62
C THR A 603 11.49 2.57 -45.90
N GLN A 604 10.68 2.55 -44.85
CA GLN A 604 9.23 2.74 -44.91
C GLN A 604 8.81 3.84 -43.92
N THR A 605 7.72 4.54 -44.24
CA THR A 605 7.12 5.53 -43.34
C THR A 605 5.65 5.21 -43.12
N VAL A 606 5.20 5.34 -41.87
CA VAL A 606 3.83 5.01 -41.45
C VAL A 606 3.31 6.03 -40.44
N SER A 607 1.99 6.22 -40.41
CA SER A 607 1.30 6.95 -39.35
C SER A 607 0.55 5.95 -38.46
N PRO A 608 0.43 6.20 -37.14
CA PRO A 608 -0.33 5.33 -36.27
C PRO A 608 -1.82 5.37 -36.62
N ASN A 609 -2.52 4.28 -36.29
CA ASN A 609 -3.98 4.23 -36.30
C ASN A 609 -4.58 5.02 -35.11
N ASP A 610 -5.91 5.03 -34.98
CA ASP A 610 -6.61 5.70 -33.88
C ASP A 610 -6.31 5.14 -32.48
N LEU A 611 -5.65 3.98 -32.40
CA LEU A 611 -5.18 3.38 -31.14
C LEU A 611 -3.71 3.70 -30.85
N GLU A 612 -3.12 4.63 -31.61
CA GLU A 612 -1.70 5.01 -31.49
C GLU A 612 -0.74 3.87 -31.83
N GLN A 613 -1.19 2.87 -32.59
CA GLN A 613 -0.40 1.73 -33.02
C GLN A 613 0.10 1.92 -34.45
N TRP A 614 1.37 1.59 -34.68
CA TRP A 614 1.97 1.61 -36.02
C TRP A 614 2.66 0.27 -36.32
N THR A 615 2.72 -0.09 -37.59
CA THR A 615 3.41 -1.30 -38.08
C THR A 615 3.88 -1.07 -39.50
N VAL A 616 5.09 -1.51 -39.81
CA VAL A 616 5.64 -1.62 -41.17
C VAL A 616 5.99 -3.07 -41.46
N SER A 617 5.98 -3.47 -42.72
CA SER A 617 6.25 -4.85 -43.13
C SER A 617 7.31 -4.88 -44.21
N PHE A 618 8.42 -5.57 -43.93
CA PHE A 618 9.48 -5.79 -44.91
C PHE A 618 9.34 -7.19 -45.55
N PRO A 619 9.83 -7.36 -46.79
CA PRO A 619 9.80 -8.66 -47.47
C PRO A 619 10.49 -9.78 -46.68
N PRO A 620 10.08 -11.04 -46.87
CA PRO A 620 10.77 -12.19 -46.29
C PRO A 620 12.25 -12.23 -46.64
N ARG A 621 13.10 -12.58 -45.66
CA ARG A 621 14.54 -12.76 -45.85
C ARG A 621 14.95 -14.21 -45.63
N LYS A 622 15.99 -14.66 -46.34
CA LYS A 622 16.65 -15.94 -46.10
C LYS A 622 17.48 -15.89 -44.80
N ALA A 623 17.89 -17.05 -44.31
CA ALA A 623 18.80 -17.10 -43.16
C ALA A 623 20.09 -16.34 -43.49
N SER A 624 20.57 -15.53 -42.56
CA SER A 624 21.85 -14.83 -42.68
C SER A 624 22.47 -14.62 -41.31
N ALA A 625 23.75 -14.96 -41.21
CA ALA A 625 24.61 -14.66 -40.06
C ALA A 625 25.27 -13.27 -40.17
N GLU A 626 25.06 -12.56 -41.29
CA GLU A 626 25.55 -11.20 -41.46
C GLU A 626 24.65 -10.23 -40.67
N PRO A 627 25.23 -9.41 -39.77
CA PRO A 627 24.45 -8.51 -38.93
C PRO A 627 23.88 -7.33 -39.72
N ILE A 628 22.59 -7.08 -39.55
CA ILE A 628 21.91 -5.88 -40.07
C ILE A 628 21.51 -4.93 -38.94
N THR A 629 21.12 -3.70 -39.31
CA THR A 629 20.69 -2.63 -38.38
C THR A 629 19.27 -2.18 -38.70
N LEU A 630 18.51 -1.89 -37.65
CA LEU A 630 17.18 -1.29 -37.69
C LEU A 630 17.25 0.11 -37.07
N GLU A 631 16.82 1.11 -37.82
CA GLU A 631 16.73 2.50 -37.39
C GLU A 631 15.28 2.96 -37.42
N ILE A 632 14.83 3.59 -36.34
CA ILE A 632 13.46 4.05 -36.18
C ILE A 632 13.52 5.50 -35.71
N THR A 633 12.85 6.40 -36.44
CA THR A 633 12.77 7.82 -36.09
C THR A 633 11.33 8.28 -36.13
N SER A 634 10.93 9.14 -35.19
CA SER A 634 9.62 9.79 -35.20
C SER A 634 9.73 11.27 -35.58
N SER A 635 8.67 11.79 -36.17
CA SER A 635 8.57 13.22 -36.56
C SER A 635 8.60 14.22 -35.38
N HIS A 636 8.47 13.76 -34.13
CA HIS A 636 8.66 14.59 -32.92
C HIS A 636 10.03 14.36 -32.26
N GLY A 637 11.02 13.86 -33.01
CA GLY A 637 12.43 13.87 -32.61
C GLY A 637 12.88 12.73 -31.70
N PHE A 638 12.08 11.67 -31.55
CA PHE A 638 12.50 10.47 -30.82
C PHE A 638 13.06 9.45 -31.80
N ASN A 639 14.10 8.71 -31.39
CA ASN A 639 14.74 7.72 -32.23
C ASN A 639 15.10 6.46 -31.45
N ARG A 640 15.32 5.37 -32.19
CA ARG A 640 15.79 4.10 -31.67
C ARG A 640 16.56 3.35 -32.73
N THR A 641 17.72 2.82 -32.33
CA THR A 641 18.55 1.96 -33.18
C THR A 641 18.66 0.59 -32.53
N VAL A 642 18.56 -0.46 -33.35
CA VAL A 642 18.76 -1.85 -32.94
C VAL A 642 19.83 -2.45 -33.83
N ARG A 643 20.91 -2.94 -33.24
CA ARG A 643 22.12 -3.41 -33.92
C ARG A 643 22.27 -4.92 -33.83
N ASN A 644 23.15 -5.47 -34.67
CA ASN A 644 23.53 -6.88 -34.65
C ASN A 644 22.32 -7.82 -34.79
N ILE A 645 21.42 -7.47 -35.72
CA ILE A 645 20.24 -8.27 -36.03
C ILE A 645 20.65 -9.41 -36.95
N LEU A 646 20.29 -10.65 -36.60
CA LEU A 646 20.47 -11.81 -37.48
C LEU A 646 19.12 -12.30 -38.00
N VAL A 647 19.12 -13.08 -39.10
CA VAL A 647 17.91 -13.69 -39.67
C VAL A 647 18.04 -15.21 -39.61
N GLY A 648 17.12 -15.89 -38.94
CA GLY A 648 17.25 -17.30 -38.60
C GLY A 648 15.93 -17.95 -38.21
N ASP A 649 15.99 -19.09 -37.51
CA ASP A 649 14.81 -19.75 -36.95
C ASP A 649 14.57 -19.26 -35.52
N VAL A 650 13.36 -18.79 -35.22
CA VAL A 650 12.96 -18.27 -33.90
C VAL A 650 11.94 -19.20 -33.28
N TRP A 651 12.23 -19.75 -32.10
CA TRP A 651 11.33 -20.64 -31.35
C TRP A 651 10.76 -19.94 -30.13
N TYR A 652 9.46 -20.07 -29.89
CA TYR A 652 8.83 -19.59 -28.66
C TYR A 652 8.69 -20.74 -27.65
N LEU A 653 9.30 -20.60 -26.48
CA LEU A 653 9.35 -21.62 -25.43
C LEU A 653 8.49 -21.19 -24.24
N THR A 654 7.58 -22.06 -23.80
CA THR A 654 6.71 -21.77 -22.64
C THR A 654 6.25 -23.02 -21.88
N GLY A 655 5.57 -22.79 -20.75
CA GLY A 655 5.02 -23.80 -19.85
C GLY A 655 5.78 -23.81 -18.51
N SER A 656 6.93 -24.46 -18.47
CA SER A 656 7.68 -24.74 -17.22
C SER A 656 8.58 -23.58 -16.79
N THR A 657 8.70 -23.36 -15.48
CA THR A 657 9.67 -22.39 -14.93
C THR A 657 11.14 -22.84 -15.08
N LEU A 658 11.38 -24.14 -15.27
CA LEU A 658 12.73 -24.69 -15.54
C LEU A 658 13.35 -24.08 -16.81
N LEU A 659 12.51 -23.74 -17.80
CA LEU A 659 12.93 -23.08 -19.04
C LEU A 659 13.74 -21.81 -18.79
N SER A 660 13.52 -21.11 -17.68
CA SER A 660 14.21 -19.84 -17.37
C SER A 660 15.24 -19.94 -16.24
N THR A 661 15.34 -21.09 -15.56
CA THR A 661 16.15 -21.23 -14.34
C THR A 661 17.31 -22.20 -14.48
N GLU A 662 17.23 -23.16 -15.40
CA GLU A 662 18.26 -24.19 -15.59
C GLU A 662 19.38 -23.72 -16.52
N TRP A 663 20.63 -23.96 -16.09
CA TRP A 663 21.84 -23.63 -16.84
C TRP A 663 22.46 -24.89 -17.46
N PRO A 664 23.12 -24.79 -18.63
CA PRO A 664 23.73 -25.94 -19.31
C PRO A 664 24.95 -26.55 -18.61
N TYR A 665 25.34 -26.02 -17.45
CA TYR A 665 26.43 -26.49 -16.61
C TYR A 665 26.13 -26.22 -15.13
N ASP A 666 26.80 -26.96 -14.24
CA ASP A 666 26.68 -26.75 -12.80
C ASP A 666 27.50 -25.53 -12.35
N ARG A 667 26.82 -24.45 -11.97
CA ARG A 667 27.43 -23.20 -11.50
C ARG A 667 28.00 -23.31 -10.07
N HIS A 668 27.72 -24.40 -9.37
CA HIS A 668 28.16 -24.63 -7.99
C HIS A 668 29.24 -25.73 -7.90
N ALA A 669 29.64 -26.32 -9.01
CA ALA A 669 30.74 -27.26 -9.07
C ALA A 669 32.07 -26.58 -8.65
N LYS A 670 32.95 -27.33 -7.98
CA LYS A 670 34.30 -26.86 -7.58
C LYS A 670 35.18 -26.52 -8.79
N GLU A 671 34.97 -27.22 -9.91
CA GLU A 671 35.59 -26.96 -11.20
C GLU A 671 34.47 -26.81 -12.23
N ILE A 672 34.32 -25.61 -12.80
CA ILE A 672 33.28 -25.31 -13.76
C ILE A 672 33.77 -25.64 -15.18
N VAL A 673 33.17 -26.66 -15.80
CA VAL A 673 33.37 -26.94 -17.23
C VAL A 673 32.35 -26.14 -18.03
N MET A 674 32.82 -25.08 -18.70
CA MET A 674 31.95 -24.22 -19.50
C MET A 674 31.53 -24.90 -20.81
N PRO A 675 30.26 -24.77 -21.24
CA PRO A 675 29.83 -25.23 -22.55
C PRO A 675 30.53 -24.47 -23.68
N GLU A 676 30.64 -25.12 -24.84
CA GLU A 676 31.17 -24.51 -26.06
C GLU A 676 30.29 -23.33 -26.52
N ALA A 677 30.92 -22.22 -26.90
CA ALA A 677 30.18 -21.05 -27.36
C ALA A 677 29.51 -21.31 -28.72
N MET A 678 28.22 -20.97 -28.83
CA MET A 678 27.47 -21.04 -30.10
C MET A 678 27.02 -19.63 -30.52
N PRO A 679 27.84 -18.86 -31.26
CA PRO A 679 27.62 -17.42 -31.48
C PRO A 679 26.35 -17.09 -32.29
N LEU A 680 25.82 -18.06 -33.03
CA LEU A 680 24.59 -17.95 -33.80
C LEU A 680 23.33 -18.35 -33.01
N VAL A 681 23.48 -18.75 -31.74
CA VAL A 681 22.38 -19.11 -30.84
C VAL A 681 22.15 -17.97 -29.85
N ARG A 682 20.92 -17.46 -29.81
CA ARG A 682 20.55 -16.37 -28.89
C ARG A 682 19.20 -16.58 -28.25
N GLU A 683 19.02 -16.08 -27.04
CA GLU A 683 17.78 -16.19 -26.28
C GLU A 683 17.34 -14.85 -25.69
N PHE A 684 16.06 -14.56 -25.83
CA PHE A 684 15.37 -13.49 -25.13
C PHE A 684 14.50 -14.12 -24.03
N CYS A 685 15.01 -14.09 -22.79
CA CYS A 685 14.33 -14.68 -21.64
C CYS A 685 13.74 -13.59 -20.74
N ARG A 686 12.49 -13.74 -20.33
CA ARG A 686 11.85 -12.86 -19.34
C ARG A 686 11.30 -13.69 -18.18
N LYS A 687 11.89 -13.51 -17.00
CA LYS A 687 11.31 -14.03 -15.75
C LYS A 687 10.15 -13.15 -15.33
N THR A 688 8.95 -13.69 -15.41
CA THR A 688 7.76 -13.01 -14.93
C THR A 688 7.36 -13.66 -13.61
N LYS A 689 7.14 -12.88 -12.55
CA LYS A 689 6.21 -13.36 -11.51
C LYS A 689 4.89 -13.54 -12.25
N ALA A 690 4.18 -14.67 -12.11
CA ALA A 690 2.91 -14.82 -12.80
C ALA A 690 2.04 -13.60 -12.45
N SER A 691 1.93 -12.68 -13.40
CA SER A 691 1.06 -11.54 -13.26
C SER A 691 -0.17 -11.95 -14.02
N SER A 692 -1.18 -12.34 -13.26
CA SER A 692 -2.58 -12.30 -13.67
C SER A 692 -2.87 -10.89 -14.16
N PHE A 693 -2.82 -10.68 -15.48
CA PHE A 693 -3.01 -9.36 -16.04
C PHE A 693 -4.26 -9.35 -16.93
N PRO A 694 -5.29 -8.57 -16.58
CA PRO A 694 -6.60 -8.66 -17.22
C PRO A 694 -6.64 -8.01 -18.62
N THR A 695 -5.62 -7.25 -19.02
CA THR A 695 -5.66 -6.52 -20.30
C THR A 695 -4.40 -6.75 -21.13
N PRO A 696 -4.50 -6.95 -22.46
CA PRO A 696 -3.31 -7.11 -23.31
C PRO A 696 -2.29 -5.96 -23.14
N ARG A 697 -1.02 -6.31 -22.92
CA ARG A 697 0.07 -5.34 -22.65
C ARG A 697 0.73 -4.83 -23.93
N LYS A 698 -0.05 -4.29 -24.87
CA LYS A 698 0.50 -3.74 -26.13
C LYS A 698 1.17 -2.36 -25.97
N ARG A 699 0.73 -1.50 -25.03
CA ARG A 699 1.24 -0.10 -24.88
C ARG A 699 2.18 0.13 -23.68
N ARG A 700 2.37 -0.87 -22.81
CA ARG A 700 3.09 -0.73 -21.53
C ARG A 700 4.24 -1.72 -21.44
N PHE A 701 5.21 -1.55 -22.32
CA PHE A 701 6.41 -2.38 -22.38
C PHE A 701 7.47 -2.02 -21.34
N GLU A 702 7.52 -0.79 -20.86
CA GLU A 702 8.54 -0.34 -19.91
C GLU A 702 7.86 0.16 -18.63
N THR A 703 7.78 -0.68 -17.59
CA THR A 703 7.55 -0.29 -16.17
C THR A 703 7.66 -1.47 -15.19
N GLY A 704 8.45 -2.49 -15.50
CA GLY A 704 8.94 -3.41 -14.47
C GLY A 704 10.12 -2.75 -13.76
N SER A 705 9.95 -2.33 -12.51
CA SER A 705 11.03 -1.76 -11.69
C SER A 705 12.30 -2.62 -11.73
N GLY A 706 13.40 -2.07 -12.28
CA GLY A 706 14.82 -2.29 -11.93
C GLY A 706 15.44 -3.70 -11.88
N LYS A 707 14.69 -4.79 -12.09
CA LYS A 707 15.18 -6.17 -11.84
C LYS A 707 15.01 -7.17 -12.99
N TYR A 708 14.28 -6.82 -14.05
CA TYR A 708 14.00 -7.72 -15.16
C TYR A 708 14.85 -7.30 -16.37
N ARG A 709 15.86 -8.10 -16.71
CA ARG A 709 16.72 -7.89 -17.89
C ARG A 709 15.89 -8.11 -19.16
N SER A 710 15.90 -7.17 -20.09
CA SER A 710 15.23 -7.26 -21.39
C SER A 710 16.22 -7.04 -22.53
N HIS A 711 17.16 -7.99 -22.70
CA HIS A 711 18.09 -8.02 -23.82
C HIS A 711 18.30 -9.46 -24.30
N TRP A 712 18.79 -9.61 -25.53
CA TRP A 712 19.16 -10.92 -26.06
C TRP A 712 20.49 -11.39 -25.44
N LEU A 713 20.55 -12.67 -25.11
CA LEU A 713 21.73 -13.36 -24.59
C LEU A 713 22.27 -14.26 -25.69
N ALA A 714 23.57 -14.17 -26.00
CA ALA A 714 24.22 -15.16 -26.86
C ALA A 714 24.57 -16.40 -26.03
N ALA A 715 24.67 -17.57 -26.68
CA ALA A 715 25.17 -18.81 -26.06
C ALA A 715 26.69 -18.73 -25.86
N ASP A 716 27.10 -17.81 -25.00
CA ASP A 716 28.48 -17.54 -24.58
C ASP A 716 28.46 -17.36 -23.05
N TYR A 717 29.14 -18.27 -22.35
CA TYR A 717 29.18 -18.38 -20.90
C TYR A 717 30.48 -17.83 -20.30
N SER A 718 31.31 -17.14 -21.10
CA SER A 718 32.57 -16.55 -20.65
C SER A 718 32.40 -15.42 -19.63
N LYS A 719 31.19 -14.87 -19.48
CA LYS A 719 30.86 -13.80 -18.52
C LYS A 719 29.80 -14.26 -17.54
N GLU A 720 29.91 -13.80 -16.30
CA GLU A 720 28.95 -14.15 -15.26
C GLU A 720 27.55 -13.58 -15.59
N GLY A 721 26.54 -14.46 -15.60
CA GLY A 721 25.17 -14.09 -15.94
C GLY A 721 24.93 -13.79 -17.42
N SER A 722 25.83 -14.22 -18.32
CA SER A 722 25.60 -14.35 -19.77
C SER A 722 25.36 -15.82 -20.14
N GLY A 723 24.85 -16.06 -21.35
CA GLY A 723 24.53 -17.41 -21.83
C GLY A 723 23.03 -17.66 -21.97
N VAL A 724 22.67 -18.67 -22.77
CA VAL A 724 21.29 -19.13 -22.94
C VAL A 724 20.98 -20.26 -21.95
N THR A 725 19.70 -20.59 -21.80
CA THR A 725 19.20 -21.64 -20.90
C THR A 725 19.59 -23.04 -21.38
N MET A 726 19.56 -24.03 -20.46
CA MET A 726 19.85 -25.44 -20.77
C MET A 726 19.06 -25.93 -22.00
N PHE A 727 17.75 -25.66 -22.01
CA PHE A 727 16.89 -26.12 -23.09
C PHE A 727 17.28 -25.49 -24.43
N ALA A 728 17.43 -24.15 -24.48
CA ALA A 728 17.81 -23.45 -25.72
C ALA A 728 19.16 -23.94 -26.26
N TYR A 729 20.13 -24.18 -25.37
CA TYR A 729 21.46 -24.68 -25.74
C TYR A 729 21.40 -26.09 -26.35
N GLU A 730 20.82 -27.05 -25.64
CA GLU A 730 20.80 -28.46 -26.08
C GLU A 730 19.86 -28.68 -27.27
N PHE A 731 18.74 -27.95 -27.34
CA PHE A 731 17.85 -27.98 -28.51
C PHE A 731 18.58 -27.47 -29.77
N ALA A 732 19.24 -26.32 -29.69
CA ALA A 732 19.98 -25.76 -30.83
C ALA A 732 21.12 -26.67 -31.29
N LYS A 733 21.84 -27.27 -30.32
CA LYS A 733 22.93 -28.21 -30.56
C LYS A 733 22.44 -29.51 -31.21
N ALA A 734 21.30 -30.04 -30.79
CA ALA A 734 20.71 -31.25 -31.36
C ALA A 734 20.08 -31.00 -32.74
N LEU A 735 19.48 -29.82 -32.96
CA LEU A 735 18.89 -29.44 -34.25
C LEU A 735 19.93 -29.36 -35.37
N LYS A 736 21.20 -29.05 -35.05
CA LYS A 736 22.37 -29.05 -35.95
C LYS A 736 22.13 -28.32 -37.28
N ARG A 737 21.87 -27.01 -37.23
CA ARG A 737 21.71 -26.17 -38.42
C ARG A 737 22.93 -25.27 -38.67
N PRO A 738 23.97 -25.75 -39.39
CA PRO A 738 25.17 -24.94 -39.65
C PRO A 738 24.83 -23.67 -40.44
N GLY A 739 25.39 -22.54 -40.02
CA GLY A 739 25.22 -21.24 -40.68
C GLY A 739 23.84 -20.59 -40.54
N ILE A 740 22.88 -21.23 -39.87
CA ILE A 740 21.54 -20.68 -39.65
C ILE A 740 21.44 -20.20 -38.19
N PRO A 741 21.25 -18.89 -37.95
CA PRO A 741 20.98 -18.38 -36.61
C PRO A 741 19.75 -19.02 -35.98
N GLN A 742 19.81 -19.25 -34.66
CA GLN A 742 18.72 -19.84 -33.87
C GLN A 742 18.38 -18.92 -32.70
N GLY A 743 17.18 -18.36 -32.73
CA GLY A 743 16.62 -17.51 -31.68
C GLY A 743 15.64 -18.27 -30.81
N PHE A 744 15.67 -18.01 -29.51
CA PHE A 744 14.70 -18.53 -28.55
C PHE A 744 14.04 -17.38 -27.81
N ILE A 745 12.73 -17.41 -27.70
CA ILE A 745 11.99 -16.49 -26.85
C ILE A 745 11.35 -17.30 -25.74
N THR A 746 11.88 -17.12 -24.54
CA THR A 746 11.56 -17.97 -23.40
C THR A 746 10.74 -17.19 -22.40
N MET A 747 9.49 -17.62 -22.24
CA MET A 747 8.53 -17.05 -21.32
C MET A 747 8.06 -18.13 -20.36
N SER A 748 8.01 -17.82 -19.08
CA SER A 748 7.42 -18.71 -18.08
C SER A 748 6.58 -17.90 -17.10
N SER A 749 5.47 -18.48 -16.65
CA SER A 749 4.67 -18.00 -15.52
C SER A 749 4.65 -19.06 -14.41
N GLY A 750 4.59 -18.61 -13.16
CA GLY A 750 4.45 -19.45 -11.97
C GLY A 750 5.58 -19.28 -10.95
N GLN A 751 5.41 -19.83 -9.75
CA GLN A 751 6.48 -20.05 -8.77
C GLN A 751 6.60 -21.55 -8.48
N GLY A 752 7.82 -22.10 -8.50
CA GLY A 752 8.07 -23.40 -7.90
C GLY A 752 7.96 -23.30 -6.37
N GLY A 753 7.36 -24.31 -5.71
CA GLY A 753 7.25 -24.40 -4.25
C GLY A 753 5.79 -24.44 -3.73
N ARG A 754 5.61 -24.18 -2.41
CA ARG A 754 4.34 -24.38 -1.68
C ARG A 754 3.14 -23.53 -2.15
N ASN A 755 3.37 -22.46 -2.92
CA ASN A 755 2.32 -21.62 -3.49
C ASN A 755 2.14 -22.00 -4.97
N ARG A 756 1.39 -23.08 -5.22
CA ARG A 756 1.09 -23.58 -6.57
C ARG A 756 0.29 -22.52 -7.33
N GLN A 757 0.94 -21.86 -8.28
CA GLN A 757 0.25 -21.15 -9.36
C GLN A 757 0.09 -22.11 -10.53
N LEU A 758 -1.09 -22.14 -11.15
CA LEU A 758 -1.55 -23.19 -12.05
C LEU A 758 -1.53 -22.82 -13.54
N ALA A 759 -1.21 -21.56 -13.90
CA ALA A 759 -1.16 -20.97 -15.27
C ALA A 759 -1.31 -21.96 -16.44
N SER A 760 -2.54 -22.46 -16.62
CA SER A 760 -2.85 -23.61 -17.47
C SER A 760 -2.80 -23.22 -18.95
N PRO A 761 -2.77 -24.15 -19.91
CA PRO A 761 -2.69 -23.81 -21.33
C PRO A 761 -3.77 -22.79 -21.76
N LEU A 762 -4.97 -22.88 -21.19
CA LEU A 762 -6.06 -21.93 -21.45
C LEU A 762 -5.74 -20.49 -21.05
N SER A 763 -4.96 -20.27 -19.98
CA SER A 763 -4.47 -18.94 -19.56
C SER A 763 -3.47 -18.34 -20.56
N TRP A 764 -2.79 -19.17 -21.35
CA TRP A 764 -1.85 -18.77 -22.41
C TRP A 764 -2.51 -18.55 -23.77
N THR A 765 -3.79 -18.92 -23.91
CA THR A 765 -4.57 -18.73 -25.13
C THR A 765 -5.01 -17.28 -25.31
N SER A 766 -4.88 -16.77 -26.53
CA SER A 766 -5.34 -15.42 -26.87
C SER A 766 -6.86 -15.28 -26.70
N PHE A 767 -7.35 -14.06 -26.47
CA PHE A 767 -8.80 -13.79 -26.40
C PHE A 767 -9.54 -14.32 -27.62
N ARG A 768 -8.97 -14.18 -28.83
CA ARG A 768 -9.60 -14.69 -30.05
C ARG A 768 -9.75 -16.21 -30.07
N GLY A 769 -8.80 -16.93 -29.47
CA GLY A 769 -8.86 -18.39 -29.35
C GLY A 769 -9.89 -18.91 -28.35
N VAL A 770 -10.42 -18.05 -27.47
CA VAL A 770 -11.38 -18.45 -26.42
C VAL A 770 -12.72 -17.71 -26.47
N LYS A 771 -12.84 -16.60 -27.22
CA LYS A 771 -14.02 -15.73 -27.18
C LYS A 771 -15.32 -16.41 -27.63
N ASP A 772 -15.22 -17.39 -28.52
CA ASP A 772 -16.37 -18.13 -29.07
C ASP A 772 -16.47 -19.54 -28.46
N LEU A 773 -15.72 -19.84 -27.40
CA LEU A 773 -15.71 -21.15 -26.75
C LEU A 773 -16.97 -21.36 -25.92
N ASP A 774 -17.74 -22.39 -26.26
CA ASP A 774 -18.92 -22.83 -25.50
C ASP A 774 -18.67 -24.20 -24.88
N SER A 775 -17.90 -24.22 -23.78
CA SER A 775 -17.60 -25.43 -23.02
C SER A 775 -18.15 -25.30 -21.60
N PRO A 776 -19.03 -26.21 -21.15
CA PRO A 776 -19.48 -26.24 -19.75
C PRO A 776 -18.34 -26.35 -18.76
N ALA A 777 -17.29 -27.13 -19.07
CA ALA A 777 -16.11 -27.30 -18.22
C ALA A 777 -15.37 -25.98 -17.94
N PHE A 778 -15.42 -25.04 -18.89
CA PHE A 778 -14.67 -23.78 -18.80
C PHE A 778 -15.56 -22.57 -18.50
N ARG A 779 -16.87 -22.76 -18.31
CA ARG A 779 -17.85 -21.67 -18.26
C ARG A 779 -17.57 -20.65 -17.15
N ALA A 780 -17.26 -21.10 -15.92
CA ALA A 780 -16.95 -20.21 -14.81
C ALA A 780 -15.70 -19.35 -15.11
N ARG A 781 -14.64 -19.99 -15.60
CA ARG A 781 -13.38 -19.33 -15.99
C ARG A 781 -13.56 -18.35 -17.16
N LEU A 782 -14.40 -18.71 -18.14
CA LEU A 782 -14.79 -17.83 -19.25
C LEU A 782 -15.65 -16.65 -18.79
N ASN A 783 -16.55 -16.83 -17.83
CA ASN A 783 -17.33 -15.71 -17.28
C ASN A 783 -16.41 -14.67 -16.60
N GLU A 784 -15.40 -15.12 -15.85
CA GLU A 784 -14.36 -14.24 -15.28
C GLU A 784 -13.56 -13.50 -16.37
N LEU A 785 -13.24 -14.18 -17.48
CA LEU A 785 -12.66 -13.53 -18.65
C LEU A 785 -13.61 -12.46 -19.20
N PHE A 786 -14.86 -12.82 -19.46
CA PHE A 786 -15.83 -11.95 -20.13
C PHE A 786 -16.23 -10.74 -19.29
N LEU A 787 -16.13 -10.81 -17.97
CA LEU A 787 -16.31 -9.66 -17.08
C LEU A 787 -15.35 -8.49 -17.41
N GLN A 788 -14.21 -8.76 -18.04
CA GLN A 788 -13.23 -7.74 -18.47
C GLN A 788 -13.58 -7.02 -19.76
N TYR A 789 -14.51 -7.56 -20.53
CA TYR A 789 -14.92 -7.03 -21.82
C TYR A 789 -16.28 -6.37 -21.62
N PRO A 790 -16.36 -5.04 -21.46
CA PRO A 790 -17.59 -4.38 -21.01
C PRO A 790 -18.81 -4.62 -21.91
N ASN A 791 -18.60 -4.93 -23.19
CA ASN A 791 -19.68 -5.27 -24.12
C ASN A 791 -20.19 -6.72 -24.02
N SER A 792 -19.49 -7.61 -23.32
CA SER A 792 -19.90 -9.00 -23.17
C SER A 792 -21.25 -9.11 -22.43
N ALA A 793 -22.01 -10.15 -22.72
CA ALA A 793 -23.28 -10.39 -22.02
C ALA A 793 -23.08 -10.52 -20.49
N VAL A 794 -21.96 -11.12 -20.07
CA VAL A 794 -21.59 -11.29 -18.65
C VAL A 794 -21.33 -9.92 -18.00
N ALA A 795 -20.51 -9.07 -18.62
CA ALA A 795 -20.20 -7.74 -18.07
C ALA A 795 -21.41 -6.80 -18.09
N ARG A 796 -22.27 -6.86 -19.11
CA ARG A 796 -23.54 -6.11 -19.16
C ARG A 796 -24.49 -6.50 -18.05
N LYS A 797 -24.66 -7.80 -17.83
CA LYS A 797 -25.47 -8.30 -16.72
C LYS A 797 -24.90 -7.84 -15.38
N ALA A 798 -23.59 -8.04 -15.16
CA ALA A 798 -22.91 -7.68 -13.92
C ALA A 798 -22.97 -6.16 -13.63
N ALA A 799 -22.80 -5.30 -14.64
CA ALA A 799 -22.93 -3.86 -14.48
C ALA A 799 -24.37 -3.43 -14.14
N ALA A 800 -25.38 -4.03 -14.78
CA ALA A 800 -26.78 -3.74 -14.48
C ALA A 800 -27.16 -4.20 -13.06
N GLU A 801 -26.71 -5.38 -12.64
CA GLU A 801 -26.88 -5.90 -11.27
C GLU A 801 -26.20 -4.99 -10.26
N HIS A 802 -24.97 -4.56 -10.52
CA HIS A 802 -24.25 -3.61 -9.68
C HIS A 802 -25.00 -2.27 -9.53
N ILE A 803 -25.51 -1.69 -10.62
CA ILE A 803 -26.32 -0.48 -10.56
C ILE A 803 -27.56 -0.70 -9.69
N ALA A 804 -28.22 -1.86 -9.82
CA ALA A 804 -29.39 -2.20 -9.00
C ALA A 804 -29.03 -2.32 -7.51
N GLU A 805 -27.89 -2.92 -7.18
CA GLU A 805 -27.37 -3.05 -5.81
C GLU A 805 -27.03 -1.69 -5.21
N VAL A 806 -26.31 -0.83 -5.94
CA VAL A 806 -25.98 0.53 -5.47
C VAL A 806 -27.25 1.38 -5.30
N LYS A 807 -28.21 1.28 -6.24
CA LYS A 807 -29.52 1.92 -6.09
C LYS A 807 -30.26 1.42 -4.86
N LYS A 808 -30.20 0.11 -4.57
CA LYS A 808 -30.80 -0.49 -3.36
C LYS A 808 -30.12 0.04 -2.11
N PHE A 809 -28.79 0.04 -2.05
CA PHE A 809 -28.00 0.63 -0.96
C PHE A 809 -28.42 2.07 -0.66
N ALA A 810 -28.50 2.93 -1.68
CA ALA A 810 -28.90 4.33 -1.49
C ALA A 810 -30.35 4.49 -1.03
N ARG A 811 -31.27 3.65 -1.53
CA ARG A 811 -32.67 3.63 -1.08
C ARG A 811 -32.81 3.17 0.37
N ASP A 812 -32.13 2.09 0.73
CA ASP A 812 -32.23 1.48 2.07
C ASP A 812 -31.75 2.45 3.16
N ILE A 813 -30.68 3.20 2.90
CA ILE A 813 -30.21 4.27 3.80
C ILE A 813 -31.29 5.35 3.97
N ARG A 814 -31.83 5.86 2.86
CA ARG A 814 -32.87 6.91 2.89
C ARG A 814 -34.17 6.47 3.55
N GLU A 815 -34.53 5.21 3.42
CA GLU A 815 -35.72 4.65 4.05
C GLU A 815 -35.50 4.42 5.55
N SER A 816 -34.33 3.88 5.92
CA SER A 816 -33.96 3.69 7.33
C SER A 816 -33.90 5.03 8.08
N ASP A 817 -33.36 6.08 7.46
CA ASP A 817 -33.36 7.44 8.01
C ASP A 817 -34.78 8.00 8.19
N ARG A 818 -35.65 7.84 7.18
CA ARG A 818 -37.08 8.23 7.28
C ARG A 818 -37.84 7.50 8.38
N GLN A 819 -37.46 6.27 8.68
CA GLN A 819 -38.02 5.47 9.77
C GLN A 819 -37.41 5.80 11.15
N GLY A 820 -36.43 6.72 11.22
CA GLY A 820 -35.75 7.08 12.47
C GLY A 820 -34.85 5.97 13.03
N LEU A 821 -34.45 5.02 12.19
CA LEU A 821 -33.50 3.97 12.57
C LEU A 821 -32.12 4.57 12.85
N SER A 822 -31.37 3.92 13.74
CA SER A 822 -30.02 4.35 14.07
C SER A 822 -29.10 4.23 12.85
N SER A 823 -28.30 5.26 12.54
CA SER A 823 -27.34 5.20 11.43
C SER A 823 -26.30 4.07 11.57
N ALA A 824 -26.07 3.58 12.78
CA ALA A 824 -25.29 2.37 13.05
C ALA A 824 -25.88 1.07 12.45
N THR A 825 -27.12 1.07 11.93
CA THR A 825 -27.71 -0.06 11.19
C THR A 825 -27.53 0.07 9.68
N PHE A 826 -27.00 1.21 9.21
CA PHE A 826 -26.78 1.43 7.79
C PHE A 826 -25.60 0.59 7.32
N ALA A 827 -25.60 0.21 6.04
CA ALA A 827 -24.50 -0.52 5.44
C ALA A 827 -23.19 0.28 5.56
N LEU A 828 -22.09 -0.44 5.83
CA LEU A 828 -20.79 0.16 6.13
C LEU A 828 -20.18 0.89 4.92
N GLN A 829 -20.43 0.38 3.71
CA GLN A 829 -19.94 0.90 2.44
C GLN A 829 -20.91 0.52 1.32
N ALA A 830 -20.83 1.21 0.19
CA ALA A 830 -21.53 0.82 -1.03
C ALA A 830 -20.96 -0.50 -1.59
N PRO A 831 -21.77 -1.31 -2.28
CA PRO A 831 -21.30 -2.55 -2.89
C PRO A 831 -20.17 -2.26 -3.88
N ALA A 832 -19.16 -3.13 -3.92
CA ALA A 832 -18.04 -3.00 -4.84
C ALA A 832 -18.44 -3.53 -6.23
N PHE A 833 -17.95 -2.89 -7.28
CA PHE A 833 -18.19 -3.38 -8.64
C PHE A 833 -17.51 -4.74 -8.85
N PRO A 834 -18.17 -5.70 -9.52
CA PRO A 834 -17.61 -7.02 -9.76
C PRO A 834 -16.34 -6.94 -10.61
N GLU A 835 -15.27 -7.57 -10.13
CA GLU A 835 -13.97 -7.56 -10.79
C GLU A 835 -13.46 -9.00 -11.03
N PRO A 836 -12.82 -9.24 -12.18
CA PRO A 836 -12.39 -10.56 -12.59
C PRO A 836 -11.27 -11.10 -11.68
N GLY A 837 -11.43 -12.34 -11.20
CA GLY A 837 -10.50 -13.00 -10.28
C GLY A 837 -10.48 -12.41 -8.87
N LYS A 838 -11.54 -11.68 -8.49
CA LYS A 838 -11.82 -11.30 -7.10
C LYS A 838 -12.84 -12.23 -6.44
N GLY A 839 -13.51 -13.09 -7.19
CA GLY A 839 -14.38 -14.13 -6.66
C GLY A 839 -13.60 -15.26 -5.98
N GLU A 840 -14.30 -16.05 -5.16
CA GLU A 840 -13.71 -17.21 -4.46
C GLU A 840 -13.71 -18.49 -5.31
N GLU A 841 -14.47 -18.51 -6.42
CA GLU A 841 -14.73 -19.72 -7.20
C GLU A 841 -13.64 -20.06 -8.23
N VAL A 842 -12.93 -19.06 -8.77
CA VAL A 842 -11.96 -19.23 -9.85
C VAL A 842 -10.62 -18.62 -9.46
N SER A 843 -9.55 -19.41 -9.50
CA SER A 843 -8.21 -18.88 -9.24
C SER A 843 -7.80 -17.88 -10.32
N GLN A 844 -7.22 -16.76 -9.91
CA GLN A 844 -6.93 -15.66 -10.82
C GLN A 844 -5.98 -16.07 -11.97
N ASP A 845 -5.07 -17.02 -11.73
CA ASP A 845 -4.10 -17.51 -12.71
C ASP A 845 -4.60 -18.63 -13.62
N THR A 846 -5.84 -19.11 -13.41
CA THR A 846 -6.53 -20.08 -14.28
C THR A 846 -7.55 -19.41 -15.19
N ILE A 847 -7.77 -18.09 -15.00
CA ILE A 847 -8.56 -17.26 -15.91
C ILE A 847 -7.90 -17.27 -17.30
N PRO A 848 -8.65 -17.56 -18.37
CA PRO A 848 -8.13 -17.58 -19.72
C PRO A 848 -7.45 -16.25 -20.08
N THR A 849 -6.49 -16.30 -21.00
CA THR A 849 -5.80 -15.11 -21.53
C THR A 849 -4.89 -14.35 -20.55
N TYR A 850 -4.87 -14.65 -19.25
CA TYR A 850 -4.08 -13.88 -18.29
C TYR A 850 -2.57 -14.00 -18.49
N ALA A 851 -2.08 -15.21 -18.71
CA ALA A 851 -0.68 -15.44 -19.06
C ALA A 851 -0.38 -14.90 -20.47
N TYR A 852 -1.30 -15.08 -21.42
CA TYR A 852 -1.19 -14.52 -22.78
C TYR A 852 -0.97 -13.01 -22.76
N ASN A 853 -1.79 -12.27 -21.99
CA ASN A 853 -1.79 -10.81 -21.93
C ASN A 853 -0.42 -10.26 -21.53
N TRP A 854 0.29 -10.95 -20.65
CA TRP A 854 1.60 -10.52 -20.17
C TRP A 854 2.78 -11.11 -20.97
N CYS A 855 2.69 -12.38 -21.36
CA CYS A 855 3.82 -13.11 -21.93
C CYS A 855 3.85 -13.07 -23.46
N VAL A 856 2.69 -13.17 -24.12
CA VAL A 856 2.59 -13.38 -25.58
C VAL A 856 2.12 -12.12 -26.31
N SER A 857 1.03 -11.49 -25.84
CA SER A 857 0.44 -10.30 -26.47
C SER A 857 1.40 -9.13 -26.75
N PRO A 858 2.44 -8.90 -25.92
CA PRO A 858 3.42 -7.85 -26.17
C PRO A 858 4.41 -8.20 -27.30
N GLN A 859 4.47 -9.46 -27.71
CA GLN A 859 5.38 -9.91 -28.77
C GLN A 859 4.68 -9.97 -30.13
N THR A 860 3.35 -10.03 -30.14
CA THR A 860 2.58 -10.19 -31.38
C THR A 860 2.14 -8.85 -31.98
N PRO A 861 2.34 -8.61 -33.29
CA PRO A 861 2.76 -9.58 -34.29
C PRO A 861 4.28 -9.89 -34.28
N MET A 862 4.60 -11.18 -34.41
CA MET A 862 5.94 -11.73 -34.61
C MET A 862 5.77 -13.05 -35.35
N ALA A 863 6.71 -13.40 -36.24
CA ALA A 863 6.73 -14.72 -36.84
C ALA A 863 7.69 -15.63 -36.06
N VAL A 864 7.37 -16.91 -35.95
CA VAL A 864 8.21 -17.94 -35.31
C VAL A 864 8.30 -19.17 -36.19
N SER A 865 9.38 -19.93 -36.05
CA SER A 865 9.56 -21.24 -36.68
C SER A 865 8.66 -22.29 -36.04
N GLY A 866 8.27 -22.09 -34.78
CA GLY A 866 7.39 -22.96 -34.03
C GLY A 866 7.27 -22.56 -32.57
N VAL A 867 6.33 -23.21 -31.88
CA VAL A 867 6.07 -23.05 -30.45
C VAL A 867 6.34 -24.37 -29.75
N ILE A 868 7.00 -24.30 -28.59
CA ILE A 868 7.31 -25.45 -27.75
C ILE A 868 6.64 -25.28 -26.40
N TRP A 869 5.78 -26.25 -26.03
CA TRP A 869 5.11 -26.30 -24.73
C TRP A 869 5.70 -27.40 -23.84
N LEU A 870 6.25 -27.01 -22.69
CA LEU A 870 6.78 -27.93 -21.69
C LEU A 870 5.98 -27.81 -20.40
N PRO A 871 5.12 -28.79 -20.07
CA PRO A 871 4.35 -28.71 -18.85
C PRO A 871 5.23 -28.85 -17.60
N SER A 872 4.65 -28.43 -16.49
CA SER A 872 5.15 -28.62 -15.13
C SER A 872 3.96 -28.90 -14.22
N GLU A 873 4.19 -29.38 -13.00
CA GLU A 873 3.10 -29.59 -12.02
C GLU A 873 2.20 -28.35 -11.87
N GLY A 874 2.79 -27.15 -11.95
CA GLY A 874 2.09 -25.87 -11.83
C GLY A 874 1.44 -25.33 -13.11
N ASN A 875 1.28 -26.13 -14.18
CA ASN A 875 0.57 -25.66 -15.38
C ASN A 875 -0.35 -26.70 -16.02
N ILE A 876 -0.64 -27.79 -15.30
CA ILE A 876 -1.63 -28.79 -15.73
C ILE A 876 -3.08 -28.29 -15.57
N GLY A 877 -3.30 -27.20 -14.81
CA GLY A 877 -4.62 -26.65 -14.51
C GLY A 877 -5.23 -27.21 -13.23
N GLU A 878 -6.44 -26.75 -12.88
CA GLU A 878 -7.17 -27.18 -11.67
C GLU A 878 -7.65 -28.62 -11.76
N ASN A 879 -8.01 -29.06 -12.97
CA ASN A 879 -8.49 -30.40 -13.26
C ASN A 879 -7.60 -31.04 -14.34
N PRO A 880 -6.74 -32.02 -13.98
CA PRO A 880 -5.88 -32.71 -14.95
C PRO A 880 -6.63 -33.34 -16.13
N GLY A 881 -7.90 -33.75 -15.93
CA GLY A 881 -8.73 -34.30 -17.01
C GLY A 881 -9.07 -33.31 -18.11
N GLU A 882 -8.98 -32.01 -17.82
CA GLU A 882 -9.24 -30.92 -18.77
C GLU A 882 -7.98 -30.47 -19.53
N TYR A 883 -6.79 -30.90 -19.09
CA TYR A 883 -5.51 -30.44 -19.64
C TYR A 883 -5.39 -30.64 -21.16
N ALA A 884 -5.80 -31.79 -21.68
CA ALA A 884 -5.75 -32.07 -23.12
C ALA A 884 -6.60 -31.06 -23.90
N ALA A 885 -7.84 -30.86 -23.48
CA ALA A 885 -8.76 -29.91 -24.12
C ALA A 885 -8.22 -28.48 -24.07
N GLU A 886 -7.63 -28.06 -22.94
CA GLU A 886 -6.99 -26.75 -22.83
C GLU A 886 -5.79 -26.60 -23.78
N LEU A 887 -4.96 -27.63 -23.89
CA LEU A 887 -3.77 -27.62 -24.74
C LEU A 887 -4.14 -27.63 -26.24
N GLU A 888 -5.20 -28.35 -26.61
CA GLU A 888 -5.77 -28.32 -27.96
C GLU A 888 -6.28 -26.92 -28.33
N ILE A 889 -7.00 -26.26 -27.42
CA ILE A 889 -7.47 -24.89 -27.60
C ILE A 889 -6.28 -23.93 -27.76
N TYR A 890 -5.28 -24.07 -26.91
CA TYR A 890 -4.05 -23.27 -27.00
C TYR A 890 -3.38 -23.45 -28.36
N ALA A 891 -3.09 -24.69 -28.75
CA ALA A 891 -2.39 -25.02 -30.00
C ALA A 891 -3.16 -24.51 -31.23
N ARG A 892 -4.48 -24.70 -31.27
CA ARG A 892 -5.35 -24.23 -32.36
C ARG A 892 -5.33 -22.70 -32.51
N SER A 893 -5.09 -21.96 -31.43
CA SER A 893 -5.03 -20.50 -31.45
C SER A 893 -3.69 -19.92 -31.97
N LEU A 894 -2.64 -20.73 -32.04
CA LEU A 894 -1.28 -20.24 -32.34
C LEU A 894 -1.10 -19.70 -33.77
N PRO A 895 -1.62 -20.35 -34.83
CA PRO A 895 -1.53 -19.83 -36.19
C PRO A 895 -2.08 -18.39 -36.30
N GLU A 896 -3.24 -18.12 -35.71
CA GLU A 896 -3.81 -16.77 -35.67
C GLU A 896 -2.97 -15.82 -34.80
N THR A 897 -2.51 -16.28 -33.65
CA THR A 897 -1.70 -15.49 -32.70
C THR A 897 -0.42 -14.93 -33.35
N TYR A 898 0.27 -15.75 -34.15
CA TYR A 898 1.51 -15.35 -34.83
C TYR A 898 1.28 -14.90 -36.29
N GLY A 899 0.04 -14.99 -36.81
CA GLY A 899 -0.31 -14.59 -38.17
C GLY A 899 0.36 -15.46 -39.24
N GLN A 900 0.45 -16.77 -38.99
CA GLN A 900 1.03 -17.77 -39.89
C GLN A 900 -0.05 -18.82 -40.22
N SER A 901 -0.16 -19.24 -41.48
CA SER A 901 -1.19 -20.20 -41.92
C SER A 901 -1.03 -21.58 -41.30
N GLU A 902 0.22 -21.98 -41.06
CA GLU A 902 0.60 -23.20 -40.36
C GLU A 902 1.72 -22.86 -39.37
N LEU A 903 1.72 -23.50 -38.21
CA LEU A 903 2.73 -23.32 -37.18
C LEU A 903 3.12 -24.67 -36.60
N ARG A 904 4.43 -24.92 -36.50
CA ARG A 904 4.93 -26.12 -35.84
C ARG A 904 4.65 -26.02 -34.35
N PHE A 905 4.01 -27.05 -33.81
CA PHE A 905 3.76 -27.17 -32.38
C PHE A 905 4.43 -28.44 -31.85
N LEU A 906 5.34 -28.26 -30.91
CA LEU A 906 6.04 -29.34 -30.22
C LEU A 906 5.65 -29.29 -28.75
N TYR A 907 5.38 -30.43 -28.13
CA TYR A 907 5.07 -30.45 -26.71
C TYR A 907 5.58 -31.70 -26.01
N ALA A 908 5.84 -31.58 -24.71
CA ALA A 908 6.05 -32.74 -23.85
C ALA A 908 4.75 -33.10 -23.12
N GLN A 909 4.49 -34.39 -22.95
CA GLN A 909 3.28 -34.93 -22.36
C GLN A 909 3.62 -35.75 -21.10
N PRO A 910 3.11 -35.40 -19.91
CA PRO A 910 3.20 -36.30 -18.77
C PRO A 910 2.38 -37.57 -19.01
N ALA A 911 2.92 -38.72 -18.59
CA ALA A 911 2.20 -39.98 -18.62
C ALA A 911 1.07 -40.01 -17.57
N GLN A 912 0.04 -40.83 -17.83
CA GLN A 912 -1.05 -41.06 -16.88
C GLN A 912 -0.56 -41.66 -15.55
N SER A 913 0.56 -42.40 -15.57
CA SER A 913 1.23 -42.90 -14.36
C SER A 913 1.82 -41.79 -13.47
N LEU A 914 2.08 -40.60 -14.04
CA LEU A 914 2.62 -39.45 -13.32
C LEU A 914 1.53 -38.50 -12.83
N VAL A 915 0.51 -38.26 -13.66
CA VAL A 915 -0.61 -37.35 -13.35
C VAL A 915 -1.91 -38.12 -13.54
N GLU A 916 -2.55 -38.45 -12.42
CA GLU A 916 -3.82 -39.16 -12.43
C GLU A 916 -4.89 -38.32 -13.15
N GLY A 917 -5.66 -38.99 -14.03
CA GLY A 917 -6.74 -38.36 -14.79
C GLY A 917 -6.29 -37.54 -16.01
N ILE A 918 -4.99 -37.37 -16.27
CA ILE A 918 -4.54 -36.63 -17.44
C ILE A 918 -4.88 -37.38 -18.73
N THR A 919 -5.37 -36.63 -19.71
CA THR A 919 -5.71 -37.12 -21.05
C THR A 919 -4.66 -36.68 -22.06
N VAL A 920 -4.59 -37.38 -23.20
CA VAL A 920 -3.66 -37.07 -24.30
C VAL A 920 -4.39 -36.18 -25.31
N PRO A 921 -3.81 -35.02 -25.71
CA PRO A 921 -4.46 -34.11 -26.63
C PRO A 921 -4.38 -34.59 -28.09
N GLU A 922 -5.43 -34.34 -28.86
CA GLU A 922 -5.49 -34.59 -30.31
C GLU A 922 -5.21 -33.30 -31.09
N ILE A 923 -3.94 -33.07 -31.43
CA ILE A 923 -3.50 -31.84 -32.12
C ILE A 923 -2.93 -32.19 -33.51
N PRO A 924 -3.68 -31.90 -34.60
CA PRO A 924 -3.23 -32.20 -35.96
C PRO A 924 -1.86 -31.59 -36.28
N GLY A 925 -0.94 -32.42 -36.76
CA GLY A 925 0.40 -31.98 -37.17
C GLY A 925 1.37 -31.64 -36.03
N ALA A 926 0.95 -31.73 -34.77
CA ALA A 926 1.85 -31.59 -33.63
C ALA A 926 2.71 -32.85 -33.44
N ARG A 927 3.90 -32.68 -32.89
CA ARG A 927 4.78 -33.78 -32.48
C ARG A 927 5.05 -33.67 -30.99
N SER A 928 5.12 -34.81 -30.31
CA SER A 928 5.33 -34.84 -28.87
C SER A 928 6.21 -35.98 -28.41
N ILE A 929 6.69 -35.82 -27.18
CA ILE A 929 7.34 -36.86 -26.40
C ILE A 929 6.55 -37.06 -25.10
N ALA A 930 6.64 -38.25 -24.52
CA ALA A 930 6.04 -38.56 -23.23
C ALA A 930 7.11 -38.70 -22.15
N PHE A 931 6.79 -38.35 -20.90
CA PHE A 931 7.68 -38.57 -19.75
C PHE A 931 6.91 -39.13 -18.55
N GLU A 932 7.55 -40.03 -17.81
CA GLU A 932 6.93 -40.74 -16.67
C GLU A 932 7.25 -40.11 -15.30
N GLN A 933 8.17 -39.14 -15.26
CA GLN A 933 8.54 -38.41 -14.04
C GLN A 933 8.79 -36.93 -14.35
N TRP A 934 8.43 -36.04 -13.42
CA TRP A 934 8.72 -34.62 -13.58
C TRP A 934 10.23 -34.39 -13.75
N PRO A 935 10.69 -33.82 -14.87
CA PRO A 935 12.10 -33.74 -15.20
C PRO A 935 12.84 -32.85 -14.19
N LYS A 936 13.94 -33.35 -13.64
CA LYS A 936 14.89 -32.53 -12.85
C LYS A 936 15.79 -31.67 -13.74
N SER A 937 15.90 -32.05 -15.01
CA SER A 937 16.65 -31.35 -16.05
C SER A 937 15.90 -31.44 -17.37
N LEU A 938 15.93 -30.36 -18.17
CA LEU A 938 15.29 -30.30 -19.48
C LEU A 938 16.20 -30.78 -20.62
N LYS A 939 17.43 -31.24 -20.34
CA LYS A 939 18.42 -31.61 -21.35
C LYS A 939 17.94 -32.69 -22.33
N GLU A 940 17.44 -33.82 -21.83
CA GLU A 940 17.01 -34.94 -22.67
C GLU A 940 15.78 -34.57 -23.50
N ILE A 941 14.79 -33.94 -22.85
CA ILE A 941 13.59 -33.39 -23.50
C ILE A 941 13.97 -32.42 -24.63
N ALA A 942 14.96 -31.54 -24.43
CA ALA A 942 15.41 -30.60 -25.45
C ALA A 942 15.99 -31.31 -26.69
N VAL A 943 16.77 -32.38 -26.49
CA VAL A 943 17.37 -33.16 -27.56
C VAL A 943 16.30 -33.91 -28.36
N GLU A 944 15.36 -34.58 -27.69
CA GLU A 944 14.31 -35.35 -28.35
C GLU A 944 13.35 -34.45 -29.14
N LEU A 945 12.93 -33.32 -28.55
CA LEU A 945 12.09 -32.35 -29.27
C LEU A 945 12.82 -31.72 -30.46
N ALA A 946 14.14 -31.52 -30.39
CA ALA A 946 14.93 -31.05 -31.52
C ALA A 946 15.00 -32.08 -32.65
N GLN A 947 15.07 -33.37 -32.34
CA GLN A 947 15.00 -34.44 -33.34
C GLN A 947 13.62 -34.47 -34.02
N LEU A 948 12.54 -34.26 -33.27
CA LEU A 948 11.19 -34.11 -33.84
C LEU A 948 11.04 -32.83 -34.67
N ALA A 949 11.88 -31.81 -34.48
CA ALA A 949 11.85 -30.57 -35.25
C ALA A 949 12.61 -30.64 -36.59
N GLN A 950 13.52 -31.63 -36.74
CA GLN A 950 14.16 -32.00 -38.00
C GLN A 950 13.13 -32.60 -38.96
#